data_AF-A0A5M8P0B3-F1
#
_entry.id   AF-A0A5M8P0B3-F1
#
_cell.length_a   1.000
_cell.length_b   1.000
_cell.length_c   1.000
_cell.angle_alpha   90.00
_cell.angle_beta   90.00
_cell.angle_gamma   90.00
#
_symmetry.space_group_name_H-M   'P 1'
#
loop_
_entity.id
_entity.type
_entity.pdbx_description
1 polymer ?
#
loop_
_entity_poly.entity_id
_entity_poly.type
_entity_poly.pdbx_seq_one_letter_code
_entity_poly.pdbx_strand_id
1 'polypeptide(L)'
;MKIQNQLKFFLLSTTLFGCIAMAQAETVTNVTSNRTLSGSDELHITDASNPISNGAVINITSTDAYLFFDKMKPSLVLSNYKNSIQINGAAIDPTASNPNCRLVVYREGAAVIPHSSTYQPLETFTEANFAGNSQKYTVDQYYSTAHISDIPSARRSALSYDNAIRSFKLKRGYMATFANEPSGLGYSRCFIADKEDLIITQIPPELDQKVSFIRVFPWEWVSKKGWCGGKWDSQVTGWKWGCEQSDHTNSTWFYDWGASLDANSGKTVSTLINQEFVPEKWGAGGGTGVFYSNKRWSHLVGQNEPDHTEQSNVSVTTAIAEWPTLMKTGARLGSPATTDFSWLYSFMDVCKLKNYRVDYVVIHCYWSKTPQQWYNDLKAVHTRTGRPIWIKEWNNGANWTTEGGWTKDADGNRIYNDANADKQYTELKAILNVLDTASFVERYSIYNWVEDARAIILDSKLTKAGEYYASTTPDFAFNQDKEVVPVWTTIPPKATFTFTPANGKVNLSWTDTNLELLSKFSIQKKVAGTTTWTEIAEVDASTTEYLITTLASGATPDNAAYRVQAVGTNTTVGNSNVVGYAIDQMSPRAGLRYRIKNVQTGYYLTTTAAGATTISSKVTEGANQIYDLYADASDNEHFNIGINGKYLSLSTENKWTVTLGTSRAASEAENILTTNEDGYTTIQVLYYAGQNKYLAPQAYSLGSTCYYDTNGGTTSNAPQYWAFEEEGSIDPGTNLNPATGKKYRIKNVWTNSYLTINTASSSNPITINTSVADGTNQIFDLLPDESNPDNYNIGINGQYVVQSSGHAWDAVLDGSRTDSKAEFILDSNTGGQTTIQALANAGQDAYLAPQANSIGTICYVDTKAASNLREWWVFEPTEPITAIPQVENEVHISTLSNGSLHISTGTRAKVAVLDISGRTLASYPSNGNLTIDLNYTNGLYIIRIDTDGKISSHKVILRK
;
A
#
# COMPACT_ATOMS: atom_id res chain seq x y z
N MET A 1 9.26 30.02 12.44
CA MET A 1 9.83 31.01 11.49
C MET A 1 11.22 30.51 11.08
N LYS A 2 11.58 30.61 9.79
CA LYS A 2 12.89 30.22 9.20
C LYS A 2 13.38 28.78 9.46
N ILE A 3 13.08 27.89 8.51
CA ILE A 3 13.81 26.62 8.29
C ILE A 3 15.04 26.92 7.44
N GLN A 4 16.26 26.67 7.94
CA GLN A 4 17.49 26.51 7.17
C GLN A 4 18.51 25.66 7.97
N ASN A 5 19.52 25.10 7.29
CA ASN A 5 20.69 24.39 7.83
C ASN A 5 20.51 22.96 8.40
N GLN A 6 20.11 22.00 7.54
CA GLN A 6 20.66 20.64 7.56
C GLN A 6 20.85 20.09 6.13
N LEU A 7 21.56 20.85 5.28
CA LEU A 7 21.81 20.47 3.88
C LEU A 7 23.24 20.88 3.45
N LYS A 8 24.25 20.35 4.16
CA LYS A 8 25.68 20.61 3.91
C LYS A 8 26.57 19.39 4.22
N PHE A 9 26.37 18.26 3.54
CA PHE A 9 27.32 17.14 3.58
C PHE A 9 27.32 16.25 2.33
N PHE A 10 27.47 16.84 1.13
CA PHE A 10 27.95 16.11 -0.06
C PHE A 10 28.46 17.06 -1.17
N LEU A 11 29.63 17.69 -0.97
CA LEU A 11 30.21 18.56 -2.01
C LEU A 11 31.74 18.77 -1.88
N LEU A 12 32.54 17.71 -2.06
CA LEU A 12 34.00 17.86 -2.25
C LEU A 12 34.66 16.67 -2.97
N SER A 13 34.74 16.70 -4.31
CA SER A 13 35.63 15.81 -5.09
C SER A 13 35.91 16.35 -6.51
N THR A 14 36.13 17.65 -6.66
CA THR A 14 36.61 18.23 -7.93
C THR A 14 38.13 18.17 -8.02
N THR A 15 38.67 17.29 -8.85
CA THR A 15 39.79 17.54 -9.81
C THR A 15 40.25 16.23 -10.47
N LEU A 16 39.92 16.03 -11.75
CA LEU A 16 40.91 16.11 -12.85
C LEU A 16 40.18 16.11 -14.21
N PHE A 17 39.64 17.27 -14.62
CA PHE A 17 39.08 17.40 -15.97
C PHE A 17 40.22 17.42 -17.01
N GLY A 18 40.43 16.29 -17.69
CA GLY A 18 40.96 16.35 -19.05
C GLY A 18 39.93 17.09 -19.91
N CYS A 19 40.37 18.15 -20.60
CA CYS A 19 39.48 19.00 -21.39
C CYS A 19 39.04 18.29 -22.69
N ILE A 20 38.14 17.32 -22.57
CA ILE A 20 37.31 16.88 -23.68
C ILE A 20 36.47 18.09 -24.07
N ALA A 21 36.65 18.59 -25.29
CA ALA A 21 35.78 19.63 -25.82
C ALA A 21 34.36 19.05 -25.92
N MET A 22 33.40 19.65 -25.22
CA MET A 22 32.00 19.30 -25.41
C MET A 22 31.65 19.61 -26.87
N ALA A 23 31.18 18.61 -27.62
CA ALA A 23 30.68 18.83 -28.97
C ALA A 23 29.52 19.83 -28.89
N GLN A 24 29.68 20.96 -29.56
CA GLN A 24 28.69 22.02 -29.55
C GLN A 24 27.58 21.65 -30.54
N ALA A 25 26.35 21.56 -30.04
CA ALA A 25 25.18 21.35 -30.88
C ALA A 25 25.11 22.41 -31.99
N GLU A 26 25.13 21.97 -33.24
CA GLU A 26 25.00 22.84 -34.41
C GLU A 26 23.52 23.00 -34.75
N THR A 27 23.07 24.23 -35.01
CA THR A 27 21.71 24.50 -35.51
C THR A 27 21.78 25.15 -36.88
N VAL A 28 21.12 24.55 -37.86
CA VAL A 28 21.02 25.06 -39.23
C VAL A 28 19.56 25.27 -39.65
N THR A 29 19.34 26.13 -40.65
CA THR A 29 18.04 26.20 -41.33
C THR A 29 17.81 24.91 -42.11
N ASN A 30 18.73 24.58 -43.02
CA ASN A 30 18.72 23.38 -43.83
C ASN A 30 20.13 22.93 -44.21
N VAL A 31 20.25 21.71 -44.72
CA VAL A 31 21.49 21.11 -45.21
C VAL A 31 21.51 21.17 -46.74
N THR A 32 22.44 21.97 -47.28
CA THR A 32 22.57 22.29 -48.72
C THR A 32 23.68 21.52 -49.44
N SER A 33 24.48 20.76 -48.70
CA SER A 33 25.65 20.01 -49.18
C SER A 33 25.92 18.82 -48.25
N ASN A 34 26.75 17.87 -48.67
CA ASN A 34 26.97 16.64 -47.90
C ASN A 34 27.61 16.91 -46.52
N ARG A 35 27.11 16.22 -45.50
CA ARG A 35 27.59 16.29 -44.11
C ARG A 35 27.95 14.89 -43.64
N THR A 36 28.97 14.79 -42.78
CA THR A 36 29.23 13.59 -42.00
C THR A 36 29.12 13.97 -40.53
N LEU A 37 28.35 13.21 -39.76
CA LEU A 37 28.28 13.31 -38.30
C LEU A 37 29.08 12.17 -37.70
N SER A 38 29.94 12.50 -36.74
CA SER A 38 31.01 11.68 -36.19
C SER A 38 31.14 11.95 -34.68
N GLY A 39 32.02 11.22 -33.97
CA GLY A 39 32.23 11.46 -32.53
C GLY A 39 30.91 11.59 -31.76
N SER A 40 30.70 12.72 -31.08
CA SER A 40 29.43 13.10 -30.46
C SER A 40 28.78 14.32 -31.12
N ASP A 41 28.87 14.45 -32.45
CA ASP A 41 28.28 15.55 -33.22
C ASP A 41 26.74 15.58 -33.06
N GLU A 42 26.17 16.73 -32.72
CA GLU A 42 24.73 16.96 -32.63
C GLU A 42 24.30 18.03 -33.65
N LEU A 43 23.38 17.70 -34.54
CA LEU A 43 22.88 18.60 -35.60
C LEU A 43 21.36 18.76 -35.53
N HIS A 44 20.91 20.00 -35.32
CA HIS A 44 19.51 20.42 -35.39
C HIS A 44 19.19 21.11 -36.73
N ILE A 45 18.11 20.70 -37.37
CA ILE A 45 17.59 21.30 -38.61
C ILE A 45 16.21 21.91 -38.35
N THR A 46 16.06 23.20 -38.67
CA THR A 46 14.90 24.02 -38.25
C THR A 46 13.87 24.34 -39.34
N ASP A 47 14.15 24.05 -40.62
CA ASP A 47 13.20 24.13 -41.74
C ASP A 47 12.21 22.94 -41.71
N ALA A 48 10.92 23.25 -41.60
CA ALA A 48 9.84 22.27 -41.53
C ALA A 48 9.44 21.66 -42.90
N SER A 49 9.95 22.24 -44.00
CA SER A 49 9.57 21.90 -45.38
C SER A 49 10.74 21.33 -46.17
N ASN A 50 11.88 22.02 -46.19
CA ASN A 50 13.05 21.68 -47.01
C ASN A 50 14.35 21.49 -46.18
N PRO A 51 14.35 20.67 -45.12
CA PRO A 51 15.51 20.51 -44.22
C PRO A 51 16.75 19.95 -44.91
N ILE A 52 16.63 19.18 -46.00
CA ILE A 52 17.76 18.69 -46.79
C ILE A 52 17.51 19.03 -48.27
N SER A 53 18.49 19.63 -48.93
CA SER A 53 18.42 19.96 -50.36
C SER A 53 18.58 18.73 -51.24
N ASN A 54 17.96 18.74 -52.42
CA ASN A 54 18.07 17.63 -53.39
C ASN A 54 19.54 17.32 -53.72
N GLY A 55 19.93 16.04 -53.60
CA GLY A 55 21.30 15.58 -53.81
C GLY A 55 22.24 15.71 -52.61
N ALA A 56 21.83 16.39 -51.52
CA ALA A 56 22.61 16.43 -50.28
C ALA A 56 22.35 15.19 -49.41
N VAL A 57 23.39 14.72 -48.73
CA VAL A 57 23.39 13.53 -47.86
C VAL A 57 23.99 13.86 -46.49
N ILE A 58 23.33 13.42 -45.42
CA ILE A 58 23.85 13.40 -44.05
C ILE A 58 24.21 11.96 -43.69
N ASN A 59 25.50 11.67 -43.52
CA ASN A 59 25.99 10.33 -43.14
C ASN A 59 26.43 10.32 -41.67
N ILE A 60 25.76 9.53 -40.83
CA ILE A 60 26.07 9.37 -39.42
C ILE A 60 26.99 8.16 -39.25
N THR A 61 28.16 8.38 -38.65
CA THR A 61 29.29 7.42 -38.60
C THR A 61 29.71 7.02 -37.20
N SER A 62 29.06 7.57 -36.17
CA SER A 62 29.28 7.27 -34.76
C SER A 62 27.95 6.89 -34.11
N THR A 63 27.99 6.04 -33.07
CA THR A 63 26.81 5.80 -32.22
C THR A 63 26.52 6.97 -31.28
N ASP A 64 27.48 7.83 -31.01
CA ASP A 64 27.33 8.92 -30.03
C ASP A 64 26.82 10.24 -30.65
N ALA A 65 26.61 10.27 -31.97
CA ALA A 65 26.13 11.42 -32.73
C ALA A 65 24.59 11.40 -32.92
N TYR A 66 23.97 12.58 -33.00
CA TYR A 66 22.51 12.73 -33.09
C TYR A 66 22.10 13.73 -34.19
N LEU A 67 20.99 13.43 -34.87
CA LEU A 67 20.39 14.30 -35.90
C LEU A 67 18.92 14.59 -35.54
N PHE A 68 18.59 15.87 -35.39
CA PHE A 68 17.26 16.35 -35.02
C PHE A 68 16.65 17.20 -36.14
N PHE A 69 15.33 17.03 -36.34
CA PHE A 69 14.51 17.86 -37.21
C PHE A 69 13.46 18.53 -36.33
N ASP A 70 13.67 19.78 -35.92
CA ASP A 70 12.90 20.41 -34.82
C ASP A 70 11.40 20.61 -35.12
N LYS A 71 11.01 20.51 -36.40
CA LYS A 71 9.66 20.84 -36.89
C LYS A 71 9.15 19.90 -38.00
N MET A 72 9.80 18.75 -38.22
CA MET A 72 9.35 17.77 -39.22
C MET A 72 9.07 16.42 -38.54
N LYS A 73 7.82 15.95 -38.64
CA LYS A 73 7.39 14.67 -38.06
C LYS A 73 8.22 13.48 -38.56
N PRO A 74 8.47 12.45 -37.72
CA PRO A 74 9.23 11.25 -38.09
C PRO A 74 8.77 10.58 -39.38
N SER A 75 7.46 10.50 -39.64
CA SER A 75 6.91 9.94 -40.88
C SER A 75 7.29 10.73 -42.14
N LEU A 76 7.42 12.07 -42.04
CA LEU A 76 7.79 12.94 -43.15
C LEU A 76 9.30 12.90 -43.41
N VAL A 77 10.12 12.80 -42.36
CA VAL A 77 11.56 12.51 -42.48
C VAL A 77 11.76 11.19 -43.22
N LEU A 78 11.00 10.15 -42.84
CA LEU A 78 11.08 8.83 -43.49
C LEU A 78 10.57 8.82 -44.94
N SER A 79 9.45 9.49 -45.24
CA SER A 79 8.90 9.49 -46.61
C SER A 79 9.76 10.30 -47.58
N ASN A 80 10.35 11.41 -47.13
CA ASN A 80 10.98 12.38 -48.02
C ASN A 80 12.51 12.24 -48.06
N TYR A 81 13.14 11.80 -46.96
CA TYR A 81 14.60 11.89 -46.77
C TYR A 81 15.30 10.56 -46.43
N LYS A 82 14.61 9.41 -46.48
CA LYS A 82 15.20 8.06 -46.22
C LYS A 82 16.54 7.81 -46.91
N ASN A 83 16.71 8.23 -48.17
CA ASN A 83 17.94 8.02 -48.94
C ASN A 83 19.00 9.10 -48.72
N SER A 84 18.60 10.29 -48.24
CA SER A 84 19.48 11.42 -47.90
C SER A 84 20.06 11.32 -46.49
N ILE A 85 19.56 10.41 -45.65
CA ILE A 85 20.07 10.18 -44.29
C ILE A 85 20.64 8.76 -44.26
N GLN A 86 21.91 8.63 -43.87
CA GLN A 86 22.65 7.37 -43.91
C GLN A 86 23.28 7.06 -42.56
N ILE A 87 23.37 5.76 -42.23
CA ILE A 87 24.18 5.22 -41.13
C ILE A 87 25.32 4.44 -41.79
N ASN A 88 26.57 4.88 -41.60
CA ASN A 88 27.76 4.29 -42.21
C ASN A 88 27.63 4.04 -43.74
N GLY A 89 27.04 5.00 -44.47
CA GLY A 89 26.83 4.94 -45.92
C GLY A 89 25.60 4.15 -46.39
N ALA A 90 24.88 3.45 -45.50
CA ALA A 90 23.62 2.79 -45.81
C ALA A 90 22.43 3.67 -45.42
N ALA A 91 21.41 3.79 -46.29
CA ALA A 91 20.19 4.56 -45.99
C ALA A 91 19.51 4.11 -44.68
N ILE A 92 18.86 5.04 -43.96
CA ILE A 92 18.13 4.72 -42.73
C ILE A 92 16.97 3.76 -42.99
N ASP A 93 16.79 2.73 -42.16
CA ASP A 93 15.61 1.86 -42.21
C ASP A 93 15.05 1.52 -40.82
N PRO A 94 14.42 2.50 -40.14
CA PRO A 94 13.87 2.31 -38.80
C PRO A 94 12.72 1.29 -38.74
N THR A 95 12.13 0.96 -39.89
CA THR A 95 10.99 0.04 -40.05
C THR A 95 11.36 -1.40 -40.39
N ALA A 96 12.66 -1.70 -40.58
CA ALA A 96 13.13 -3.04 -40.91
C ALA A 96 12.92 -4.05 -39.77
N SER A 97 13.07 -5.35 -40.06
CA SER A 97 13.12 -6.40 -39.03
C SER A 97 14.38 -6.34 -38.16
N ASN A 98 15.46 -5.73 -38.69
CA ASN A 98 16.64 -5.33 -37.95
C ASN A 98 17.01 -3.88 -38.33
N PRO A 99 16.44 -2.87 -37.67
CA PRO A 99 16.76 -1.47 -37.94
C PRO A 99 18.23 -1.14 -37.71
N ASN A 100 18.79 -0.27 -38.57
CA ASN A 100 20.13 0.32 -38.42
C ASN A 100 20.12 1.63 -37.60
N CYS A 101 18.94 2.22 -37.39
CA CYS A 101 18.73 3.41 -36.57
C CYS A 101 17.39 3.33 -35.83
N ARG A 102 17.21 4.16 -34.81
CA ARG A 102 15.89 4.57 -34.33
C ARG A 102 15.51 5.89 -34.99
N LEU A 103 14.24 6.01 -35.39
CA LEU A 103 13.62 7.26 -35.80
C LEU A 103 12.38 7.45 -34.91
N VAL A 104 12.42 8.47 -34.05
CA VAL A 104 11.41 8.69 -32.99
C VAL A 104 10.98 10.15 -32.92
N VAL A 105 9.86 10.39 -32.23
CA VAL A 105 9.32 11.72 -31.97
C VAL A 105 10.25 12.57 -31.09
N TYR A 106 10.35 13.86 -31.43
CA TYR A 106 11.11 14.87 -30.71
C TYR A 106 10.32 16.19 -30.70
N ARG A 107 9.43 16.31 -29.70
CA ARG A 107 8.29 17.25 -29.68
C ARG A 107 7.52 17.15 -31.01
N GLU A 108 7.23 18.26 -31.67
CA GLU A 108 6.53 18.26 -32.97
C GLU A 108 7.45 17.86 -34.15
N GLY A 109 8.70 17.51 -33.86
CA GLY A 109 9.74 17.09 -34.78
C GLY A 109 10.20 15.63 -34.62
N ALA A 110 11.43 15.34 -35.06
CA ALA A 110 11.99 13.98 -35.11
C ALA A 110 13.45 13.92 -34.65
N ALA A 111 13.83 12.78 -34.08
CA ALA A 111 15.22 12.41 -33.78
C ALA A 111 15.62 11.14 -34.54
N VAL A 112 16.73 11.20 -35.30
CA VAL A 112 17.43 10.05 -35.86
C VAL A 112 18.58 9.69 -34.93
N ILE A 113 18.53 8.47 -34.37
CA ILE A 113 19.56 7.95 -33.47
C ILE A 113 20.26 6.75 -34.15
N PRO A 114 21.59 6.76 -34.32
CA PRO A 114 22.37 5.74 -35.05
C PRO A 114 22.54 4.40 -34.31
N HIS A 115 21.52 3.98 -33.55
CA HIS A 115 21.51 2.72 -32.80
C HIS A 115 20.68 1.65 -33.52
N SER A 116 21.31 0.50 -33.76
CA SER A 116 20.65 -0.69 -34.30
C SER A 116 19.76 -1.40 -33.27
N SER A 117 18.98 -2.39 -33.70
CA SER A 117 18.20 -3.26 -32.80
C SER A 117 19.07 -4.00 -31.76
N THR A 118 20.34 -4.24 -32.08
CA THR A 118 21.32 -4.94 -31.25
C THR A 118 22.12 -4.02 -30.32
N TYR A 119 21.89 -2.71 -30.37
CA TYR A 119 22.61 -1.75 -29.54
C TYR A 119 22.34 -1.98 -28.05
N GLN A 120 23.40 -1.89 -27.24
CA GLN A 120 23.36 -2.09 -25.79
C GLN A 120 23.59 -0.76 -25.06
N PRO A 121 22.53 0.01 -24.73
CA PRO A 121 22.66 1.37 -24.20
C PRO A 121 23.05 1.43 -22.72
N LEU A 122 23.03 0.31 -22.00
CA LEU A 122 23.37 0.23 -20.58
C LEU A 122 24.60 -0.65 -20.39
N GLU A 123 25.58 -0.17 -19.63
CA GLU A 123 26.72 -0.94 -19.10
C GLU A 123 26.80 -0.78 -17.58
N THR A 124 26.80 -1.88 -16.82
CA THR A 124 26.98 -1.89 -15.37
C THR A 124 28.35 -2.45 -14.99
N PHE A 125 28.81 -2.13 -13.78
CA PHE A 125 30.13 -2.46 -13.26
C PHE A 125 30.05 -2.96 -11.81
N THR A 126 30.89 -3.92 -11.44
CA THR A 126 30.89 -4.52 -10.08
C THR A 126 31.59 -3.68 -9.00
N GLU A 127 32.24 -2.58 -9.38
CA GLU A 127 32.85 -1.63 -8.46
C GLU A 127 32.40 -0.19 -8.75
N ALA A 128 32.73 0.72 -7.84
CA ALA A 128 32.53 2.16 -8.06
C ALA A 128 33.45 2.68 -9.19
N ASN A 129 33.12 3.84 -9.76
CA ASN A 129 33.90 4.53 -10.78
C ASN A 129 34.19 3.68 -12.04
N PHE A 130 33.30 2.75 -12.38
CA PHE A 130 33.39 1.88 -13.57
C PHE A 130 34.55 0.87 -13.55
N ALA A 131 35.00 0.47 -12.36
CA ALA A 131 35.98 -0.57 -12.13
C ALA A 131 35.33 -1.97 -11.95
N GLY A 132 36.16 -3.00 -11.77
CA GLY A 132 35.70 -4.40 -11.67
C GLY A 132 35.28 -5.00 -13.01
N ASN A 133 34.36 -5.97 -12.99
CA ASN A 133 33.80 -6.59 -14.19
C ASN A 133 32.62 -5.77 -14.72
N SER A 134 32.36 -5.80 -16.04
CA SER A 134 31.19 -5.14 -16.65
C SER A 134 30.26 -6.06 -17.45
N GLN A 135 28.97 -5.73 -17.46
CA GLN A 135 27.95 -6.37 -18.32
C GLN A 135 27.22 -5.30 -19.13
N LYS A 136 26.86 -5.62 -20.39
CA LYS A 136 26.03 -4.79 -21.27
C LYS A 136 24.65 -5.38 -21.51
N TYR A 137 23.64 -4.51 -21.64
CA TYR A 137 22.22 -4.90 -21.60
C TYR A 137 21.44 -4.35 -22.80
N THR A 138 20.43 -5.12 -23.26
CA THR A 138 19.58 -4.80 -24.42
C THR A 138 18.17 -4.35 -24.02
N VAL A 139 17.52 -3.64 -24.94
CA VAL A 139 16.21 -2.98 -24.73
C VAL A 139 15.01 -3.94 -24.69
N ASP A 140 15.15 -5.19 -25.15
CA ASP A 140 14.01 -6.13 -25.28
C ASP A 140 13.98 -7.26 -24.22
N GLN A 141 14.89 -7.22 -23.24
CA GLN A 141 15.09 -8.26 -22.25
C GLN A 141 14.81 -7.80 -20.81
N TYR A 142 14.36 -8.73 -19.97
CA TYR A 142 14.28 -8.63 -18.51
C TYR A 142 15.45 -9.41 -17.93
N TYR A 143 16.35 -8.72 -17.23
CA TYR A 143 17.55 -9.32 -16.65
C TYR A 143 17.34 -9.59 -15.15
N SER A 144 17.46 -10.86 -14.75
CA SER A 144 17.23 -11.32 -13.37
C SER A 144 17.80 -12.72 -13.18
N THR A 145 18.01 -13.15 -11.94
CA THR A 145 18.31 -14.55 -11.58
C THR A 145 17.07 -15.40 -11.32
N ALA A 146 15.90 -14.79 -11.10
CA ALA A 146 14.66 -15.46 -10.72
C ALA A 146 13.43 -14.79 -11.39
N HIS A 147 13.22 -15.11 -12.67
CA HIS A 147 12.12 -14.55 -13.47
C HIS A 147 10.72 -15.03 -13.02
N ILE A 148 9.77 -14.10 -13.00
CA ILE A 148 8.33 -14.41 -12.90
C ILE A 148 7.80 -15.16 -14.13
N SER A 149 6.66 -15.86 -13.95
CA SER A 149 5.97 -16.64 -14.98
C SER A 149 5.56 -15.83 -16.22
N ASP A 150 5.17 -14.57 -16.03
CA ASP A 150 4.38 -13.81 -16.99
C ASP A 150 5.25 -13.18 -18.09
N ILE A 151 6.56 -13.04 -17.84
CA ILE A 151 7.54 -12.61 -18.83
C ILE A 151 7.72 -13.71 -19.87
N PRO A 152 7.52 -13.46 -21.18
CA PRO A 152 7.76 -14.45 -22.23
C PRO A 152 9.20 -14.98 -22.18
N SER A 153 9.40 -16.29 -22.37
CA SER A 153 10.73 -16.93 -22.24
C SER A 153 11.81 -16.28 -23.13
N ALA A 154 11.46 -15.85 -24.34
CA ALA A 154 12.35 -15.15 -25.26
C ALA A 154 12.75 -13.72 -24.80
N ARG A 155 12.18 -13.20 -23.71
CA ARG A 155 12.52 -11.92 -23.07
C ARG A 155 13.16 -12.09 -21.68
N ARG A 156 13.54 -13.32 -21.30
CA ARG A 156 14.23 -13.64 -20.05
C ARG A 156 15.73 -13.76 -20.31
N SER A 157 16.54 -13.00 -19.57
CA SER A 157 18.01 -13.07 -19.63
C SER A 157 18.60 -13.15 -18.23
N ALA A 158 19.66 -13.93 -18.04
CA ALA A 158 20.34 -14.00 -16.75
C ALA A 158 21.06 -12.68 -16.41
N LEU A 159 20.96 -12.25 -15.15
CA LEU A 159 21.79 -11.18 -14.60
C LEU A 159 23.12 -11.78 -14.10
N SER A 160 24.25 -11.42 -14.71
CA SER A 160 25.55 -12.06 -14.43
C SER A 160 26.21 -11.55 -13.15
N TYR A 161 25.87 -10.32 -12.75
CA TYR A 161 26.41 -9.61 -11.58
C TYR A 161 25.29 -9.24 -10.59
N ASP A 162 24.34 -10.16 -10.44
CA ASP A 162 23.30 -10.18 -9.42
C ASP A 162 23.92 -9.89 -8.04
N ASN A 163 23.37 -8.90 -7.33
CA ASN A 163 23.85 -8.43 -6.03
C ASN A 163 25.33 -7.98 -5.98
N ALA A 164 25.94 -7.66 -7.13
CA ALA A 164 27.33 -7.19 -7.22
C ALA A 164 27.50 -5.82 -7.91
N ILE A 165 26.45 -5.25 -8.50
CA ILE A 165 26.53 -3.99 -9.28
C ILE A 165 26.64 -2.76 -8.36
N ARG A 166 27.54 -1.83 -8.72
CA ARG A 166 27.89 -0.64 -7.92
C ARG A 166 28.01 0.67 -8.71
N SER A 167 28.26 0.62 -10.03
CA SER A 167 28.24 1.80 -10.91
C SER A 167 27.73 1.44 -12.32
N PHE A 168 27.27 2.42 -13.09
CA PHE A 168 26.76 2.18 -14.45
C PHE A 168 26.80 3.41 -15.37
N LYS A 169 26.72 3.15 -16.68
CA LYS A 169 26.56 4.15 -17.73
C LYS A 169 25.31 3.83 -18.55
N LEU A 170 24.41 4.80 -18.75
CA LEU A 170 23.22 4.67 -19.58
C LEU A 170 23.20 5.74 -20.68
N LYS A 171 23.18 5.31 -21.95
CA LYS A 171 23.20 6.19 -23.13
C LYS A 171 21.93 7.06 -23.22
N ARG A 172 22.08 8.30 -23.67
CA ARG A 172 21.00 9.24 -23.98
C ARG A 172 19.96 8.64 -24.93
N GLY A 173 18.69 8.91 -24.66
CA GLY A 173 17.56 8.33 -25.39
C GLY A 173 17.14 6.95 -24.89
N TYR A 174 17.51 6.58 -23.65
CA TYR A 174 17.06 5.35 -22.99
C TYR A 174 16.70 5.58 -21.52
N MET A 175 15.84 4.70 -21.00
CA MET A 175 15.56 4.57 -19.57
C MET A 175 15.96 3.17 -19.11
N ALA A 176 16.50 3.05 -17.89
CA ALA A 176 16.72 1.77 -17.25
C ALA A 176 16.09 1.74 -15.86
N THR A 177 15.42 0.66 -15.51
CA THR A 177 14.84 0.43 -14.20
C THR A 177 15.58 -0.69 -13.50
N PHE A 178 16.14 -0.37 -12.35
CA PHE A 178 16.83 -1.31 -11.48
C PHE A 178 15.91 -1.59 -10.30
N ALA A 179 15.91 -2.82 -9.80
CA ALA A 179 15.24 -3.18 -8.56
C ALA A 179 16.08 -4.17 -7.74
N ASN A 180 15.89 -4.14 -6.42
CA ASN A 180 16.65 -4.99 -5.53
C ASN A 180 16.11 -6.43 -5.48
N GLU A 181 14.79 -6.63 -5.55
CA GLU A 181 14.25 -7.98 -5.75
C GLU A 181 14.36 -8.46 -7.21
N PRO A 182 14.69 -9.75 -7.46
CA PRO A 182 14.78 -10.30 -8.81
C PRO A 182 13.43 -10.37 -9.54
N SER A 183 12.33 -10.15 -8.81
CA SER A 183 10.97 -10.03 -9.33
C SER A 183 10.71 -8.69 -10.04
N GLY A 184 11.52 -7.65 -9.78
CA GLY A 184 11.21 -6.26 -10.12
C GLY A 184 10.44 -5.50 -9.02
N LEU A 185 10.27 -6.09 -7.83
CA LEU A 185 9.70 -5.46 -6.64
C LEU A 185 10.79 -4.93 -5.69
N GLY A 186 10.45 -4.76 -4.40
CA GLY A 186 11.28 -4.08 -3.42
C GLY A 186 11.50 -2.60 -3.76
N TYR A 187 12.64 -2.07 -3.34
CA TYR A 187 13.14 -0.81 -3.85
C TYR A 187 13.46 -0.94 -5.34
N SER A 188 12.72 -0.19 -6.15
CA SER A 188 12.97 -0.04 -7.58
C SER A 188 13.08 1.43 -7.94
N ARG A 189 13.88 1.76 -8.95
CA ARG A 189 14.05 3.13 -9.48
C ARG A 189 14.25 3.12 -10.98
N CYS A 190 13.54 4.01 -11.68
CA CYS A 190 13.86 4.41 -13.06
C CYS A 190 15.02 5.42 -13.07
N PHE A 191 15.94 5.25 -14.02
CA PHE A 191 16.99 6.20 -14.37
C PHE A 191 16.81 6.58 -15.84
N ILE A 192 16.71 7.88 -16.14
CA ILE A 192 16.26 8.40 -17.44
C ILE A 192 17.39 9.23 -18.07
N ALA A 193 18.01 8.73 -19.13
CA ALA A 193 19.04 9.45 -19.87
C ALA A 193 18.38 10.36 -20.93
N ASP A 194 17.79 11.45 -20.45
CA ASP A 194 16.97 12.37 -21.26
C ASP A 194 17.84 13.29 -22.16
N LYS A 195 18.71 14.10 -21.54
CA LYS A 195 19.49 15.16 -22.20
C LYS A 195 20.94 14.76 -22.52
N GLU A 196 21.48 13.82 -21.76
CA GLU A 196 22.87 13.35 -21.83
C GLU A 196 22.95 11.90 -21.35
N ASP A 197 24.13 11.28 -21.50
CA ASP A 197 24.40 9.94 -20.96
C ASP A 197 24.47 10.02 -19.42
N LEU A 198 23.73 9.16 -18.71
CA LEU A 198 23.85 9.09 -17.25
C LEU A 198 25.12 8.33 -16.86
N ILE A 199 26.05 9.02 -16.19
CA ILE A 199 27.35 8.52 -15.74
C ILE A 199 27.33 8.36 -14.21
N ILE A 200 26.80 7.24 -13.72
CA ILE A 200 26.57 6.99 -12.29
C ILE A 200 27.76 6.25 -11.69
N THR A 201 28.72 7.01 -11.15
CA THR A 201 29.98 6.50 -10.56
C THR A 201 29.78 5.70 -9.26
N GLN A 202 28.70 5.91 -8.54
CA GLN A 202 28.28 5.12 -7.39
C GLN A 202 26.75 5.09 -7.34
N ILE A 203 26.17 3.90 -7.25
CA ILE A 203 24.73 3.68 -7.15
C ILE A 203 24.21 4.00 -5.73
N PRO A 204 22.92 4.38 -5.54
CA PRO A 204 22.33 4.64 -4.23
C PRO A 204 22.43 3.45 -3.24
N PRO A 205 22.50 3.68 -1.91
CA PRO A 205 22.65 2.62 -0.90
C PRO A 205 21.59 1.51 -0.95
N GLU A 206 20.36 1.85 -1.35
CA GLU A 206 19.24 0.93 -1.53
C GLU A 206 19.42 -0.06 -2.70
N LEU A 207 20.39 0.19 -3.60
CA LEU A 207 20.72 -0.66 -4.75
C LEU A 207 22.20 -1.11 -4.76
N ASP A 208 23.10 -0.45 -4.03
CA ASP A 208 24.53 -0.80 -4.02
C ASP A 208 24.74 -2.23 -3.49
N GLN A 209 25.31 -3.09 -4.34
CA GLN A 209 25.45 -4.53 -4.11
C GLN A 209 24.11 -5.24 -3.82
N LYS A 210 22.99 -4.73 -4.36
CA LYS A 210 21.63 -5.28 -4.18
C LYS A 210 20.84 -5.44 -5.49
N VAL A 211 21.39 -5.03 -6.64
CA VAL A 211 20.66 -5.10 -7.92
C VAL A 211 20.45 -6.58 -8.33
N SER A 212 19.21 -7.06 -8.25
CA SER A 212 18.82 -8.40 -8.73
C SER A 212 17.90 -8.35 -9.97
N PHE A 213 17.41 -7.17 -10.36
CA PHE A 213 16.59 -6.97 -11.55
C PHE A 213 17.03 -5.73 -12.35
N ILE A 214 17.13 -5.87 -13.68
CA ILE A 214 17.35 -4.78 -14.63
C ILE A 214 16.40 -4.91 -15.83
N ARG A 215 15.73 -3.81 -16.17
CA ARG A 215 14.91 -3.68 -17.38
C ARG A 215 15.26 -2.38 -18.11
N VAL A 216 15.53 -2.46 -19.42
CA VAL A 216 15.93 -1.31 -20.25
C VAL A 216 14.83 -0.99 -21.27
N PHE A 217 14.58 0.31 -21.51
CA PHE A 217 13.52 0.83 -22.37
C PHE A 217 14.07 1.88 -23.35
N PRO A 218 13.47 2.03 -24.54
CA PRO A 218 13.72 3.20 -25.38
C PRO A 218 13.06 4.42 -24.72
N TRP A 219 13.73 5.56 -24.73
CA TRP A 219 13.16 6.85 -24.32
C TRP A 219 12.79 7.68 -25.56
N GLU A 220 11.71 8.45 -25.48
CA GLU A 220 11.17 9.25 -26.59
C GLU A 220 10.75 10.63 -26.08
N TRP A 221 11.15 11.67 -26.79
CA TRP A 221 11.08 13.06 -26.32
C TRP A 221 9.77 13.72 -26.72
N VAL A 222 8.66 13.20 -26.20
CA VAL A 222 7.33 13.75 -26.47
C VAL A 222 7.18 15.15 -25.84
N SER A 223 6.34 16.01 -26.43
CA SER A 223 5.91 17.25 -25.79
C SER A 223 4.77 16.97 -24.79
N LYS A 224 4.43 17.95 -23.93
CA LYS A 224 3.34 17.75 -22.94
C LYS A 224 2.02 17.31 -23.57
N LYS A 225 1.72 17.77 -24.80
CA LYS A 225 0.47 17.56 -25.53
C LYS A 225 0.35 16.13 -26.07
N GLY A 226 -0.64 15.41 -25.59
CA GLY A 226 -1.07 14.11 -26.07
C GLY A 226 -2.51 14.08 -26.59
N TRP A 227 -3.04 12.88 -26.80
CA TRP A 227 -4.43 12.64 -27.18
C TRP A 227 -4.99 11.44 -26.41
N CYS A 228 -6.28 11.48 -26.08
CA CYS A 228 -7.00 10.31 -25.61
C CYS A 228 -8.02 9.93 -26.69
N GLY A 229 -7.94 8.69 -27.19
CA GLY A 229 -8.79 8.26 -28.29
C GLY A 229 -8.39 6.91 -28.85
N GLY A 230 -9.38 6.02 -28.99
CA GLY A 230 -9.24 4.73 -29.65
C GLY A 230 -9.85 4.71 -31.04
N LYS A 231 -10.53 3.62 -31.35
CA LYS A 231 -11.29 3.45 -32.60
C LYS A 231 -12.59 4.26 -32.58
N TRP A 232 -12.76 5.17 -33.54
CA TRP A 232 -13.98 5.97 -33.72
C TRP A 232 -14.60 5.70 -35.10
N ASP A 233 -15.57 4.77 -35.15
CA ASP A 233 -16.06 4.21 -36.42
C ASP A 233 -16.83 5.19 -37.33
N SER A 234 -17.43 6.25 -36.77
CA SER A 234 -18.15 7.27 -37.53
C SER A 234 -17.23 8.30 -38.21
N GLN A 235 -15.94 8.30 -37.89
CA GLN A 235 -14.95 9.13 -38.58
C GLN A 235 -14.61 8.52 -39.95
N VAL A 236 -14.18 9.34 -40.92
CA VAL A 236 -13.72 8.85 -42.23
C VAL A 236 -12.32 8.20 -42.11
N THR A 237 -11.95 7.40 -43.11
CA THR A 237 -10.61 6.80 -43.20
C THR A 237 -9.52 7.88 -43.10
N GLY A 238 -8.50 7.67 -42.26
CA GLY A 238 -7.52 8.70 -41.91
C GLY A 238 -7.87 9.53 -40.69
N TRP A 239 -9.00 9.27 -40.01
CA TRP A 239 -9.42 9.87 -38.73
C TRP A 239 -9.97 8.82 -37.73
N LYS A 240 -9.94 7.53 -38.08
CA LYS A 240 -10.60 6.45 -37.34
C LYS A 240 -9.84 5.99 -36.10
N TRP A 241 -8.51 6.04 -36.12
CA TRP A 241 -7.68 5.47 -35.06
C TRP A 241 -7.03 6.56 -34.21
N GLY A 242 -6.77 6.28 -32.93
CA GLY A 242 -6.12 7.21 -31.99
C GLY A 242 -4.84 7.84 -32.52
N CYS A 243 -4.00 7.06 -33.21
CA CYS A 243 -2.79 7.55 -33.88
C CYS A 243 -3.06 8.49 -35.07
N GLU A 244 -4.14 8.28 -35.82
CA GLU A 244 -4.54 9.17 -36.93
C GLU A 244 -5.08 10.48 -36.37
N GLN A 245 -5.95 10.40 -35.35
CA GLN A 245 -6.49 11.56 -34.63
C GLN A 245 -5.35 12.39 -34.01
N SER A 246 -4.37 11.73 -33.37
CA SER A 246 -3.15 12.34 -32.84
C SER A 246 -2.30 13.02 -33.91
N ASP A 247 -2.29 12.49 -35.14
CA ASP A 247 -1.56 13.12 -36.23
C ASP A 247 -2.21 14.44 -36.68
N HIS A 248 -3.54 14.56 -36.63
CA HIS A 248 -4.27 15.80 -36.92
C HIS A 248 -4.24 16.81 -35.77
N THR A 249 -4.38 16.38 -34.52
CA THR A 249 -4.25 17.24 -33.33
C THR A 249 -2.79 17.59 -33.00
N ASN A 250 -1.85 17.10 -33.81
CA ASN A 250 -0.40 17.26 -33.64
C ASN A 250 0.06 16.90 -32.23
N SER A 251 -0.52 15.83 -31.68
CA SER A 251 -0.19 15.27 -30.37
C SER A 251 0.95 14.27 -30.51
N THR A 252 1.85 14.29 -29.52
CA THR A 252 3.16 13.60 -29.57
C THR A 252 3.19 12.31 -28.73
N TRP A 253 2.13 12.05 -27.98
CA TRP A 253 1.85 10.78 -27.31
C TRP A 253 0.33 10.54 -27.27
N PHE A 254 -0.11 9.29 -27.13
CA PHE A 254 -1.54 8.99 -26.92
C PHE A 254 -1.79 7.68 -26.18
N TYR A 255 -3.03 7.49 -25.74
CA TYR A 255 -3.57 6.22 -25.25
C TYR A 255 -5.01 6.03 -25.74
N ASP A 256 -5.48 4.78 -25.73
CA ASP A 256 -6.80 4.34 -26.22
C ASP A 256 -7.59 3.54 -25.16
N TRP A 257 -7.29 3.78 -23.88
CA TRP A 257 -7.73 3.00 -22.70
C TRP A 257 -7.31 1.51 -22.73
N GLY A 258 -6.55 1.08 -23.74
CA GLY A 258 -6.10 -0.30 -23.92
C GLY A 258 -4.74 -0.61 -23.29
N ALA A 259 -4.53 -1.90 -23.00
CA ALA A 259 -3.23 -2.42 -22.57
C ALA A 259 -2.21 -2.57 -23.72
N SER A 260 -2.65 -2.37 -24.97
CA SER A 260 -1.84 -2.42 -26.19
C SER A 260 -2.57 -1.76 -27.35
N LEU A 261 -1.85 -1.02 -28.19
CA LEU A 261 -2.28 -0.44 -29.46
C LEU A 261 -3.19 -1.40 -30.27
N ASP A 262 -4.36 -0.92 -30.70
CA ASP A 262 -5.28 -1.72 -31.53
C ASP A 262 -4.61 -2.20 -32.84
N ALA A 263 -4.52 -3.52 -33.00
CA ALA A 263 -3.90 -4.17 -34.16
C ALA A 263 -4.60 -3.86 -35.50
N ASN A 264 -5.87 -3.46 -35.47
CA ASN A 264 -6.65 -3.10 -36.65
C ASN A 264 -6.30 -1.69 -37.19
N SER A 265 -5.54 -0.89 -36.43
CA SER A 265 -5.06 0.43 -36.86
C SER A 265 -4.06 0.40 -38.03
N GLY A 266 -3.55 -0.79 -38.39
CA GLY A 266 -2.46 -0.94 -39.37
C GLY A 266 -1.11 -0.39 -38.88
N LYS A 267 -1.06 0.17 -37.67
CA LYS A 267 0.18 0.57 -36.99
C LYS A 267 0.70 -0.58 -36.15
N THR A 268 2.00 -0.57 -35.93
CA THR A 268 2.72 -1.48 -35.05
C THR A 268 3.70 -0.68 -34.19
N VAL A 269 4.29 -1.32 -33.19
CA VAL A 269 5.43 -0.81 -32.43
C VAL A 269 6.58 -0.26 -33.31
N SER A 270 6.80 -0.77 -34.53
CA SER A 270 7.85 -0.27 -35.44
C SER A 270 7.37 0.76 -36.46
N THR A 271 6.06 0.87 -36.73
CA THR A 271 5.50 1.81 -37.73
C THR A 271 4.75 3.01 -37.12
N LEU A 272 4.43 2.96 -35.82
CA LEU A 272 4.03 4.13 -35.05
C LEU A 272 5.27 4.92 -34.65
N ILE A 273 5.71 5.86 -35.49
CA ILE A 273 6.93 6.66 -35.23
C ILE A 273 6.65 8.12 -34.85
N ASN A 274 5.45 8.64 -35.09
CA ASN A 274 5.07 10.03 -34.78
C ASN A 274 4.67 10.25 -33.31
N GLN A 275 4.40 9.18 -32.53
CA GLN A 275 3.93 9.27 -31.14
C GLN A 275 4.48 8.14 -30.26
N GLU A 276 4.65 8.40 -28.95
CA GLU A 276 4.66 7.33 -27.93
C GLU A 276 3.22 6.83 -27.69
N PHE A 277 3.01 5.52 -27.71
CA PHE A 277 1.77 4.91 -27.20
C PHE A 277 1.95 4.54 -25.72
N VAL A 278 1.01 4.96 -24.86
CA VAL A 278 1.01 4.66 -23.42
C VAL A 278 -0.05 3.60 -23.11
N PRO A 279 0.32 2.35 -22.77
CA PRO A 279 -0.63 1.34 -22.33
C PRO A 279 -1.25 1.64 -20.94
N GLU A 280 -2.44 1.09 -20.70
CA GLU A 280 -3.21 1.26 -19.47
C GLU A 280 -3.68 -0.08 -18.85
N LYS A 281 -3.77 -0.14 -17.51
CA LYS A 281 -4.40 -1.23 -16.74
C LYS A 281 -5.82 -0.82 -16.32
N TRP A 282 -6.72 -0.66 -17.30
CA TRP A 282 -8.01 0.05 -17.16
C TRP A 282 -8.85 -0.28 -15.91
N GLY A 283 -8.95 -1.54 -15.49
CA GLY A 283 -9.72 -1.93 -14.30
C GLY A 283 -9.14 -3.12 -13.54
N ALA A 284 -9.90 -3.68 -12.60
CA ALA A 284 -9.46 -4.82 -11.79
C ALA A 284 -9.33 -6.13 -12.61
N GLY A 285 -8.50 -7.05 -12.13
CA GLY A 285 -8.28 -8.37 -12.73
C GLY A 285 -7.64 -8.31 -14.13
N GLY A 286 -8.04 -9.24 -15.00
CA GLY A 286 -7.55 -9.33 -16.38
C GLY A 286 -6.15 -9.94 -16.55
N GLY A 287 -5.81 -10.32 -17.78
CA GLY A 287 -4.53 -10.93 -18.11
C GLY A 287 -3.42 -9.90 -18.34
N THR A 288 -2.47 -9.80 -17.41
CA THR A 288 -1.38 -8.80 -17.45
C THR A 288 -0.19 -9.18 -18.34
N GLY A 289 -0.19 -10.39 -18.93
CA GLY A 289 0.84 -10.90 -19.85
C GLY A 289 1.17 -9.98 -21.04
N VAL A 290 0.21 -9.15 -21.45
CA VAL A 290 0.36 -8.18 -22.56
C VAL A 290 1.42 -7.10 -22.28
N PHE A 291 1.54 -6.62 -21.04
CA PHE A 291 2.56 -5.63 -20.71
C PHE A 291 3.97 -6.23 -20.87
N TYR A 292 4.16 -7.47 -20.40
CA TYR A 292 5.43 -8.19 -20.52
C TYR A 292 5.75 -8.66 -21.94
N SER A 293 4.80 -8.64 -22.90
CA SER A 293 5.06 -8.94 -24.31
C SER A 293 5.35 -7.69 -25.15
N ASN A 294 4.83 -6.51 -24.77
CA ASN A 294 5.01 -5.26 -25.51
C ASN A 294 6.48 -4.78 -25.47
N LYS A 295 7.00 -4.38 -26.64
CA LYS A 295 8.43 -4.11 -26.90
C LYS A 295 8.85 -2.65 -26.88
N ARG A 296 7.94 -1.69 -27.13
CA ARG A 296 8.27 -0.26 -27.20
C ARG A 296 7.19 0.57 -26.53
N TRP A 297 7.50 0.96 -25.30
CA TRP A 297 6.74 1.80 -24.39
C TRP A 297 7.67 2.10 -23.21
N SER A 298 7.53 3.24 -22.54
CA SER A 298 8.30 3.53 -21.31
C SER A 298 7.43 3.82 -20.09
N HIS A 299 6.12 4.03 -20.30
CA HIS A 299 5.13 4.46 -19.31
C HIS A 299 3.93 3.50 -19.26
N LEU A 300 3.35 3.26 -18.08
CA LEU A 300 2.09 2.54 -17.88
C LEU A 300 1.25 3.24 -16.81
N VAL A 301 -0.04 3.40 -17.12
CA VAL A 301 -1.05 3.98 -16.22
C VAL A 301 -1.84 2.88 -15.49
N GLY A 302 -2.24 3.16 -14.25
CA GLY A 302 -3.14 2.31 -13.46
C GLY A 302 -4.58 2.28 -13.99
N GLN A 303 -5.54 2.06 -13.07
CA GLN A 303 -6.96 1.95 -13.38
C GLN A 303 -7.62 3.30 -13.74
N ASN A 304 -8.66 3.26 -14.59
CA ASN A 304 -9.41 4.41 -15.09
C ASN A 304 -10.63 4.72 -14.22
N GLU A 305 -10.66 5.90 -13.60
CA GLU A 305 -11.74 6.35 -12.72
C GLU A 305 -12.22 5.26 -11.74
N PRO A 306 -11.30 4.69 -10.92
CA PRO A 306 -11.63 3.66 -9.94
C PRO A 306 -12.53 4.18 -8.80
N ASP A 307 -12.65 5.51 -8.70
CA ASP A 307 -13.57 6.28 -7.87
C ASP A 307 -15.02 6.26 -8.37
N HIS A 308 -15.29 5.87 -9.62
CA HIS A 308 -16.62 5.85 -10.23
C HIS A 308 -17.16 4.44 -10.47
N THR A 309 -18.48 4.28 -10.37
CA THR A 309 -19.17 2.97 -10.37
C THR A 309 -19.52 2.46 -11.76
N GLU A 310 -19.67 3.38 -12.69
CA GLU A 310 -19.91 3.21 -14.12
C GLU A 310 -18.63 3.06 -14.95
N GLN A 311 -17.48 3.27 -14.29
CA GLN A 311 -16.12 3.13 -14.84
C GLN A 311 -15.48 1.83 -14.31
N SER A 312 -14.21 1.87 -13.88
CA SER A 312 -13.53 0.65 -13.44
C SER A 312 -13.92 0.16 -12.04
N ASN A 313 -14.49 1.02 -11.19
CA ASN A 313 -15.07 0.69 -9.89
C ASN A 313 -14.15 -0.18 -9.01
N VAL A 314 -12.93 0.32 -8.73
CA VAL A 314 -11.87 -0.44 -8.07
C VAL A 314 -11.57 0.15 -6.69
N SER A 315 -11.66 -0.68 -5.65
CA SER A 315 -11.28 -0.23 -4.31
C SER A 315 -9.78 0.07 -4.22
N VAL A 316 -9.39 1.02 -3.36
CA VAL A 316 -7.97 1.30 -3.06
C VAL A 316 -7.23 0.02 -2.64
N THR A 317 -7.86 -0.85 -1.84
CA THR A 317 -7.32 -2.15 -1.43
C THR A 317 -7.04 -3.07 -2.62
N THR A 318 -7.96 -3.14 -3.59
CA THR A 318 -7.80 -3.93 -4.82
C THR A 318 -6.66 -3.38 -5.69
N ALA A 319 -6.61 -2.06 -5.89
CA ALA A 319 -5.55 -1.43 -6.67
C ALA A 319 -4.16 -1.62 -6.02
N ILE A 320 -4.06 -1.52 -4.70
CA ILE A 320 -2.84 -1.80 -3.93
C ILE A 320 -2.42 -3.27 -4.01
N ALA A 321 -3.38 -4.22 -4.02
CA ALA A 321 -3.08 -5.63 -4.20
C ALA A 321 -2.57 -5.95 -5.61
N GLU A 322 -3.07 -5.26 -6.63
CA GLU A 322 -2.64 -5.42 -8.03
C GLU A 322 -1.35 -4.68 -8.38
N TRP A 323 -1.04 -3.57 -7.69
CA TRP A 323 0.08 -2.68 -8.00
C TRP A 323 1.45 -3.36 -8.20
N PRO A 324 1.85 -4.39 -7.42
CA PRO A 324 3.06 -5.17 -7.68
C PRO A 324 3.15 -5.74 -9.11
N THR A 325 2.01 -6.04 -9.75
CA THR A 325 1.95 -6.55 -11.12
C THR A 325 2.37 -5.49 -12.15
N LEU A 326 2.16 -4.21 -11.86
CA LEU A 326 2.62 -3.10 -12.68
C LEU A 326 4.11 -2.83 -12.41
N MET A 327 4.55 -2.86 -11.14
CA MET A 327 5.95 -2.67 -10.76
C MET A 327 6.89 -3.70 -11.42
N LYS A 328 6.50 -4.98 -11.46
CA LYS A 328 7.22 -6.09 -12.13
C LYS A 328 7.49 -5.86 -13.61
N THR A 329 6.74 -4.98 -14.29
CA THR A 329 7.02 -4.66 -15.70
C THR A 329 8.33 -3.88 -15.89
N GLY A 330 8.80 -3.23 -14.83
CA GLY A 330 9.93 -2.30 -14.82
C GLY A 330 9.62 -0.91 -15.39
N ALA A 331 8.46 -0.66 -16.01
CA ALA A 331 8.18 0.63 -16.64
C ALA A 331 7.94 1.75 -15.62
N ARG A 332 7.91 3.00 -16.08
CA ARG A 332 7.60 4.17 -15.26
C ARG A 332 6.08 4.25 -15.03
N LEU A 333 5.65 4.32 -13.78
CA LEU A 333 4.25 4.08 -13.40
C LEU A 333 3.50 5.35 -13.01
N GLY A 334 2.37 5.56 -13.68
CA GLY A 334 1.34 6.52 -13.30
C GLY A 334 0.32 5.87 -12.39
N SER A 335 -0.08 6.58 -11.32
CA SER A 335 -1.18 6.15 -10.46
C SER A 335 -2.45 5.79 -11.27
N PRO A 336 -3.41 5.07 -10.66
CA PRO A 336 -4.79 5.09 -11.14
C PRO A 336 -5.26 6.56 -11.31
N ALA A 337 -6.05 6.80 -12.36
CA ALA A 337 -6.49 8.11 -12.77
C ALA A 337 -7.87 8.42 -12.16
N THR A 338 -7.96 9.41 -11.27
CA THR A 338 -9.21 9.71 -10.55
C THR A 338 -9.75 11.11 -10.82
N THR A 339 -11.03 11.31 -10.52
CA THR A 339 -11.64 12.63 -10.33
C THR A 339 -11.71 13.01 -8.84
N ASP A 340 -11.99 12.04 -7.96
CA ASP A 340 -11.88 12.20 -6.51
C ASP A 340 -10.43 12.01 -6.08
N PHE A 341 -9.89 13.05 -5.44
CA PHE A 341 -8.54 13.01 -4.91
C PHE A 341 -8.46 12.34 -3.52
N SER A 342 -9.58 12.08 -2.83
CA SER A 342 -9.57 11.30 -1.58
C SER A 342 -9.16 9.84 -1.83
N TRP A 343 -9.67 9.22 -2.90
CA TRP A 343 -9.23 7.91 -3.40
C TRP A 343 -7.73 7.93 -3.72
N LEU A 344 -7.28 8.90 -4.53
CA LEU A 344 -5.88 9.03 -4.97
C LEU A 344 -4.92 9.22 -3.79
N TYR A 345 -5.24 10.08 -2.83
CA TYR A 345 -4.40 10.32 -1.67
C TYR A 345 -4.34 9.09 -0.75
N SER A 346 -5.45 8.36 -0.59
CA SER A 346 -5.49 7.09 0.15
C SER A 346 -4.60 6.03 -0.50
N PHE A 347 -4.67 5.89 -1.83
CA PHE A 347 -3.78 5.02 -2.60
C PHE A 347 -2.30 5.42 -2.47
N MET A 348 -1.99 6.72 -2.58
CA MET A 348 -0.61 7.21 -2.47
C MET A 348 -0.02 7.03 -1.07
N ASP A 349 -0.82 7.19 -0.01
CA ASP A 349 -0.38 6.98 1.37
C ASP A 349 -0.14 5.49 1.67
N VAL A 350 -0.99 4.58 1.18
CA VAL A 350 -0.75 3.13 1.32
C VAL A 350 0.44 2.67 0.47
N CYS A 351 0.63 3.22 -0.73
CA CYS A 351 1.86 2.99 -1.51
C CYS A 351 3.11 3.42 -0.73
N LYS A 352 3.08 4.61 -0.11
CA LYS A 352 4.18 5.12 0.73
C LYS A 352 4.45 4.18 1.93
N LEU A 353 3.41 3.74 2.64
CA LEU A 353 3.54 2.79 3.77
C LEU A 353 4.11 1.43 3.35
N LYS A 354 3.95 1.04 2.09
CA LYS A 354 4.48 -0.21 1.51
C LYS A 354 5.80 -0.02 0.74
N ASN A 355 6.39 1.18 0.74
CA ASN A 355 7.53 1.56 -0.09
C ASN A 355 7.33 1.28 -1.61
N TYR A 356 6.09 1.25 -2.10
CA TYR A 356 5.77 1.01 -3.50
C TYR A 356 6.15 2.20 -4.39
N ARG A 357 6.74 1.91 -5.55
CA ARG A 357 7.08 2.92 -6.56
C ARG A 357 5.84 3.41 -7.29
N VAL A 358 5.66 4.73 -7.31
CA VAL A 358 4.71 5.48 -8.15
C VAL A 358 5.49 6.71 -8.63
N ASP A 359 5.66 6.90 -9.93
CA ASP A 359 6.61 7.88 -10.50
C ASP A 359 5.94 9.18 -10.96
N TYR A 360 4.64 9.15 -11.21
CA TYR A 360 3.77 10.30 -11.48
C TYR A 360 2.34 9.97 -11.02
N VAL A 361 1.52 11.01 -10.79
CA VAL A 361 0.09 10.83 -10.51
C VAL A 361 -0.74 11.23 -11.72
N VAL A 362 -1.84 10.52 -11.93
CA VAL A 362 -2.75 10.72 -13.05
C VAL A 362 -4.11 11.19 -12.51
N ILE A 363 -4.70 12.18 -13.17
CA ILE A 363 -5.98 12.79 -12.77
C ILE A 363 -6.82 13.17 -13.99
N HIS A 364 -8.13 13.28 -13.78
CA HIS A 364 -9.08 13.81 -14.76
C HIS A 364 -9.58 15.20 -14.33
N CYS A 365 -9.74 16.12 -15.29
CA CYS A 365 -10.04 17.54 -15.02
C CYS A 365 -11.14 18.10 -15.93
N TYR A 366 -12.39 17.72 -15.69
CA TYR A 366 -13.58 18.30 -16.34
C TYR A 366 -14.02 19.59 -15.63
N TRP A 367 -13.15 20.61 -15.59
CA TRP A 367 -13.31 21.78 -14.71
C TRP A 367 -13.69 23.06 -15.45
N SER A 368 -14.94 23.51 -15.27
CA SER A 368 -15.31 24.91 -15.54
C SER A 368 -14.81 25.83 -14.40
N LYS A 369 -13.51 26.13 -14.42
CA LYS A 369 -12.80 26.95 -13.43
C LYS A 369 -11.90 27.98 -14.13
N THR A 370 -11.57 29.08 -13.45
CA THR A 370 -10.61 30.06 -13.97
C THR A 370 -9.18 29.48 -14.05
N PRO A 371 -8.30 29.99 -14.93
CA PRO A 371 -6.91 29.53 -15.03
C PRO A 371 -6.13 29.58 -13.71
N GLN A 372 -6.41 30.56 -12.85
CA GLN A 372 -5.78 30.65 -11.53
C GLN A 372 -6.24 29.54 -10.58
N GLN A 373 -7.50 29.12 -10.65
CA GLN A 373 -8.02 27.98 -9.89
C GLN A 373 -7.44 26.67 -10.43
N TRP A 374 -7.39 26.48 -11.75
CA TRP A 374 -6.69 25.36 -12.39
C TRP A 374 -5.25 25.22 -11.87
N TYR A 375 -4.47 26.30 -11.88
CA TYR A 375 -3.10 26.27 -11.36
C TYR A 375 -3.04 25.93 -9.86
N ASN A 376 -3.94 26.50 -9.05
CA ASN A 376 -3.97 26.25 -7.60
C ASN A 376 -4.32 24.80 -7.27
N ASP A 377 -5.31 24.23 -7.96
CA ASP A 377 -5.81 22.87 -7.70
C ASP A 377 -4.78 21.82 -8.14
N LEU A 378 -4.20 21.98 -9.34
CA LEU A 378 -3.09 21.14 -9.80
C LEU A 378 -1.86 21.26 -8.87
N LYS A 379 -1.54 22.47 -8.40
CA LYS A 379 -0.46 22.67 -7.43
C LYS A 379 -0.77 22.00 -6.09
N ALA A 380 -2.02 21.95 -5.65
CA ALA A 380 -2.42 21.25 -4.43
C ALA A 380 -2.20 19.73 -4.55
N VAL A 381 -2.61 19.11 -5.67
CA VAL A 381 -2.34 17.69 -5.98
C VAL A 381 -0.83 17.40 -5.98
N HIS A 382 -0.05 18.24 -6.67
CA HIS A 382 1.42 18.11 -6.72
C HIS A 382 2.04 18.21 -5.31
N THR A 383 1.57 19.15 -4.49
CA THR A 383 2.08 19.37 -3.12
C THR A 383 1.71 18.23 -2.17
N ARG A 384 0.50 17.65 -2.30
CA ARG A 384 0.03 16.55 -1.45
C ARG A 384 0.66 15.19 -1.78
N THR A 385 1.03 14.98 -3.05
CA THR A 385 1.59 13.71 -3.54
C THR A 385 3.11 13.71 -3.66
N GLY A 386 3.72 14.88 -3.90
CA GLY A 386 5.13 15.00 -4.24
C GLY A 386 5.46 14.30 -5.57
N ARG A 387 4.59 14.40 -6.58
CA ARG A 387 4.71 13.73 -7.88
C ARG A 387 4.41 14.67 -9.05
N PRO A 388 5.06 14.52 -10.22
CA PRO A 388 4.58 15.10 -11.48
C PRO A 388 3.14 14.68 -11.77
N ILE A 389 2.40 15.55 -12.45
CA ILE A 389 0.99 15.31 -12.79
C ILE A 389 0.85 15.03 -14.28
N TRP A 390 0.10 13.98 -14.60
CA TRP A 390 -0.45 13.72 -15.92
C TRP A 390 -1.96 13.94 -15.90
N ILE A 391 -2.46 14.78 -16.80
CA ILE A 391 -3.90 15.07 -16.92
C ILE A 391 -4.42 14.34 -18.16
N LYS A 392 -4.66 13.03 -18.02
CA LYS A 392 -4.92 12.18 -19.19
C LYS A 392 -6.29 12.45 -19.84
N GLU A 393 -7.23 13.01 -19.08
CA GLU A 393 -8.49 13.54 -19.61
C GLU A 393 -8.79 14.91 -19.01
N TRP A 394 -9.17 15.86 -19.86
CA TRP A 394 -9.68 17.15 -19.41
C TRP A 394 -10.52 17.84 -20.47
N ASN A 395 -11.37 18.77 -20.03
CA ASN A 395 -11.98 19.82 -20.85
C ASN A 395 -12.47 20.95 -19.92
N ASN A 396 -12.89 22.11 -20.43
CA ASN A 396 -13.48 23.23 -19.66
C ASN A 396 -14.93 22.91 -19.23
N GLY A 397 -15.08 21.89 -18.39
CA GLY A 397 -16.37 21.31 -18.04
C GLY A 397 -16.81 20.20 -19.02
N ALA A 398 -18.07 19.79 -18.90
CA ALA A 398 -18.67 18.69 -19.65
C ALA A 398 -20.18 18.88 -19.82
N ASN A 399 -20.89 17.93 -20.43
CA ASN A 399 -22.36 17.89 -20.42
C ASN A 399 -22.93 17.92 -18.99
N TRP A 400 -22.30 17.23 -18.03
CA TRP A 400 -22.73 17.20 -16.63
C TRP A 400 -22.34 18.44 -15.79
N THR A 401 -21.56 19.39 -16.31
CA THR A 401 -21.24 20.64 -15.57
C THR A 401 -22.27 21.73 -15.82
N THR A 402 -22.41 22.66 -14.86
CA THR A 402 -23.57 23.57 -14.76
C THR A 402 -23.30 25.02 -15.21
N GLU A 403 -22.15 25.32 -15.80
CA GLU A 403 -21.80 26.68 -16.19
C GLU A 403 -22.65 27.21 -17.37
N GLY A 404 -22.95 28.51 -17.31
CA GLY A 404 -23.68 29.25 -18.33
C GLY A 404 -22.79 29.82 -19.44
N GLY A 405 -23.38 30.67 -20.28
CA GLY A 405 -22.71 31.28 -21.44
C GLY A 405 -22.59 30.37 -22.67
N TRP A 406 -23.21 29.19 -22.63
CA TRP A 406 -23.33 28.28 -23.77
C TRP A 406 -24.72 28.38 -24.41
N THR A 407 -24.78 28.46 -25.73
CA THR A 407 -26.04 28.22 -26.48
C THR A 407 -26.36 26.73 -26.45
N LYS A 408 -27.65 26.40 -26.34
CA LYS A 408 -28.17 25.03 -26.33
C LYS A 408 -29.20 24.83 -27.44
N ASP A 409 -29.40 23.58 -27.85
CA ASP A 409 -30.55 23.18 -28.69
C ASP A 409 -31.85 23.04 -27.87
N ALA A 410 -32.90 22.49 -28.49
CA ALA A 410 -34.20 22.28 -27.86
C ALA A 410 -34.20 21.16 -26.80
N ASP A 411 -33.29 20.18 -26.92
CA ASP A 411 -33.13 19.06 -25.98
C ASP A 411 -32.20 19.41 -24.81
N GLY A 412 -31.48 20.53 -24.93
CA GLY A 412 -30.62 21.11 -23.89
C GLY A 412 -29.13 20.85 -24.09
N ASN A 413 -28.69 20.25 -25.19
CA ASN A 413 -27.28 19.98 -25.47
C ASN A 413 -26.56 21.25 -25.92
N ARG A 414 -25.30 21.43 -25.53
CA ARG A 414 -24.44 22.52 -26.03
C ARG A 414 -23.92 22.16 -27.43
N ILE A 415 -24.58 22.72 -28.45
CA ILE A 415 -24.26 22.53 -29.88
C ILE A 415 -22.99 23.23 -30.34
N TYR A 416 -22.36 22.76 -31.42
CA TYR A 416 -21.33 23.54 -32.11
C TYR A 416 -21.95 24.69 -32.91
N ASN A 417 -21.58 25.93 -32.57
CA ASN A 417 -21.88 27.15 -33.33
C ASN A 417 -20.78 28.19 -33.07
N ASP A 418 -20.76 29.30 -33.82
CA ASP A 418 -19.67 30.29 -33.74
C ASP A 418 -19.44 30.84 -32.31
N ALA A 419 -20.50 31.12 -31.56
CA ALA A 419 -20.40 31.67 -30.21
C ALA A 419 -19.86 30.64 -29.20
N ASN A 420 -20.31 29.39 -29.30
CA ASN A 420 -19.82 28.29 -28.48
C ASN A 420 -18.37 27.93 -28.87
N ALA A 421 -18.02 27.96 -30.15
CA ALA A 421 -16.66 27.73 -30.65
C ALA A 421 -15.69 28.83 -30.19
N ASP A 422 -16.12 30.09 -30.15
CA ASP A 422 -15.35 31.21 -29.61
C ASP A 422 -15.13 31.10 -28.10
N LYS A 423 -16.16 30.73 -27.34
CA LYS A 423 -16.04 30.43 -25.90
C LYS A 423 -15.07 29.28 -25.66
N GLN A 424 -15.21 28.19 -26.40
CA GLN A 424 -14.34 27.02 -26.29
C GLN A 424 -12.88 27.36 -26.59
N TYR A 425 -12.61 27.98 -27.74
CA TYR A 425 -11.27 28.43 -28.12
C TYR A 425 -10.64 29.33 -27.03
N THR A 426 -11.42 30.27 -26.48
CA THR A 426 -10.93 31.23 -25.48
C THR A 426 -10.57 30.57 -24.15
N GLU A 427 -11.43 29.69 -23.64
CA GLU A 427 -11.22 29.02 -22.34
C GLU A 427 -10.17 27.92 -22.43
N LEU A 428 -10.20 27.09 -23.47
CA LEU A 428 -9.17 26.09 -23.78
C LEU A 428 -7.78 26.73 -23.86
N LYS A 429 -7.66 27.88 -24.55
CA LYS A 429 -6.41 28.62 -24.68
C LYS A 429 -5.87 29.13 -23.35
N ALA A 430 -6.76 29.61 -22.48
CA ALA A 430 -6.39 30.08 -21.15
C ALA A 430 -5.98 28.94 -20.20
N ILE A 431 -6.59 27.75 -20.34
CA ILE A 431 -6.21 26.54 -19.59
C ILE A 431 -4.88 25.97 -20.11
N LEU A 432 -4.68 25.84 -21.42
CA LEU A 432 -3.42 25.36 -22.02
C LEU A 432 -2.21 26.14 -21.51
N ASN A 433 -2.30 27.48 -21.43
CA ASN A 433 -1.24 28.31 -20.89
C ASN A 433 -0.84 27.90 -19.45
N VAL A 434 -1.78 27.40 -18.63
CA VAL A 434 -1.48 26.85 -17.30
C VAL A 434 -0.79 25.50 -17.41
N LEU A 435 -1.28 24.58 -18.24
CA LEU A 435 -0.73 23.23 -18.36
C LEU A 435 0.70 23.24 -18.95
N ASP A 436 0.93 24.15 -19.90
CA ASP A 436 2.23 24.37 -20.53
C ASP A 436 3.24 24.96 -19.53
N THR A 437 2.89 26.05 -18.84
CA THR A 437 3.82 26.77 -17.94
C THR A 437 3.97 26.15 -16.55
N ALA A 438 3.02 25.31 -16.10
CA ALA A 438 3.15 24.58 -14.84
C ALA A 438 4.26 23.53 -14.94
N SER A 439 5.43 23.82 -14.36
CA SER A 439 6.61 22.95 -14.40
C SER A 439 6.42 21.57 -13.75
N PHE A 440 5.33 21.37 -12.99
CA PHE A 440 4.92 20.10 -12.36
C PHE A 440 3.82 19.34 -13.14
N VAL A 441 3.22 19.93 -14.17
CA VAL A 441 2.40 19.22 -15.15
C VAL A 441 3.34 18.68 -16.22
N GLU A 442 3.43 17.35 -16.31
CA GLU A 442 4.34 16.65 -17.22
C GLU A 442 3.66 16.33 -18.55
N ARG A 443 2.39 15.90 -18.51
CA ARG A 443 1.61 15.57 -19.72
C ARG A 443 0.15 15.94 -19.57
N TYR A 444 -0.52 16.20 -20.68
CA TYR A 444 -1.96 16.37 -20.75
C TYR A 444 -2.54 15.88 -22.09
N SER A 445 -3.76 15.36 -22.07
CA SER A 445 -4.53 14.99 -23.26
C SER A 445 -5.99 15.41 -23.10
N ILE A 446 -6.50 16.12 -24.10
CA ILE A 446 -7.85 16.71 -24.06
C ILE A 446 -8.90 15.68 -24.48
N TYR A 447 -10.00 15.59 -23.74
CA TYR A 447 -11.06 14.61 -24.00
C TYR A 447 -12.19 15.22 -24.83
N ASN A 448 -12.52 14.54 -25.93
CA ASN A 448 -13.37 15.08 -26.99
C ASN A 448 -14.87 14.90 -26.74
N TRP A 449 -15.28 13.79 -26.13
CA TRP A 449 -16.67 13.29 -26.16
C TRP A 449 -17.53 13.78 -24.98
N VAL A 450 -17.54 15.09 -24.74
CA VAL A 450 -18.41 15.71 -23.70
C VAL A 450 -19.59 16.51 -24.27
N GLU A 451 -19.44 17.17 -25.41
CA GLU A 451 -20.49 17.93 -26.13
C GLU A 451 -19.86 18.56 -27.39
N ASP A 452 -20.62 18.69 -28.48
CA ASP A 452 -20.16 19.29 -29.74
C ASP A 452 -19.58 20.70 -29.55
N ALA A 453 -20.15 21.50 -28.64
CA ALA A 453 -19.63 22.82 -28.27
C ALA A 453 -18.18 22.81 -27.76
N ARG A 454 -17.70 21.69 -27.19
CA ARG A 454 -16.34 21.53 -26.65
C ARG A 454 -15.44 20.59 -27.47
N ALA A 455 -15.96 20.05 -28.57
CA ALA A 455 -15.23 19.12 -29.41
C ALA A 455 -13.96 19.74 -30.00
N ILE A 456 -12.94 18.91 -30.18
CA ILE A 456 -11.65 19.20 -30.81
C ILE A 456 -11.63 18.63 -32.23
N ILE A 457 -12.21 17.43 -32.39
CA ILE A 457 -12.54 16.81 -33.66
C ILE A 457 -14.06 16.65 -33.75
N LEU A 458 -14.65 17.15 -34.83
CA LEU A 458 -16.07 17.01 -35.20
C LEU A 458 -16.15 16.80 -36.72
N ASP A 459 -17.00 15.89 -37.20
CA ASP A 459 -17.20 15.56 -38.63
C ASP A 459 -15.89 15.38 -39.45
N SER A 460 -14.92 14.64 -38.88
CA SER A 460 -13.58 14.41 -39.46
C SER A 460 -12.82 15.69 -39.82
N LYS A 461 -12.96 16.72 -38.99
CA LYS A 461 -12.24 18.01 -39.07
C LYS A 461 -11.87 18.48 -37.67
N LEU A 462 -10.87 19.36 -37.60
CA LEU A 462 -10.63 20.13 -36.39
C LEU A 462 -11.71 21.21 -36.23
N THR A 463 -12.16 21.45 -35.01
CA THR A 463 -12.95 22.64 -34.66
C THR A 463 -12.04 23.87 -34.53
N LYS A 464 -12.59 25.08 -34.36
CA LYS A 464 -11.80 26.30 -34.08
C LYS A 464 -10.88 26.14 -32.86
N ALA A 465 -11.33 25.37 -31.86
CA ALA A 465 -10.53 25.05 -30.68
C ALA A 465 -9.48 23.96 -30.96
N GLY A 466 -9.82 22.98 -31.82
CA GLY A 466 -8.88 21.95 -32.27
C GLY A 466 -7.78 22.44 -33.20
N GLU A 467 -8.05 23.42 -34.07
CA GLU A 467 -7.02 24.12 -34.86
C GLU A 467 -6.01 24.79 -33.93
N TYR A 468 -6.48 25.46 -32.87
CA TYR A 468 -5.59 26.04 -31.87
C TYR A 468 -4.80 24.97 -31.12
N TYR A 469 -5.45 23.91 -30.65
CA TYR A 469 -4.81 22.78 -29.97
C TYR A 469 -3.72 22.13 -30.83
N ALA A 470 -3.98 21.94 -32.13
CA ALA A 470 -3.00 21.44 -33.09
C ALA A 470 -1.81 22.39 -33.28
N SER A 471 -2.08 23.70 -33.31
CA SER A 471 -1.05 24.75 -33.50
C SER A 471 -0.11 24.95 -32.31
N THR A 472 -0.44 24.49 -31.10
CA THR A 472 0.45 24.65 -29.94
C THR A 472 1.70 23.78 -30.04
N THR A 473 2.80 24.28 -29.49
CA THR A 473 4.11 23.61 -29.43
C THR A 473 4.64 23.65 -27.99
N PRO A 474 4.02 22.93 -27.04
CA PRO A 474 4.46 22.96 -25.65
C PRO A 474 5.86 22.39 -25.47
N ASP A 475 6.45 22.61 -24.30
CA ASP A 475 7.78 22.08 -23.97
C ASP A 475 7.80 20.54 -23.92
N PHE A 476 8.99 19.94 -23.76
CA PHE A 476 9.13 18.52 -23.49
C PHE A 476 8.28 18.11 -22.29
N ALA A 477 7.74 16.88 -22.35
CA ALA A 477 6.90 16.36 -21.27
C ALA A 477 7.70 16.19 -19.97
N PHE A 478 8.74 15.36 -20.03
CA PHE A 478 9.56 15.04 -18.87
C PHE A 478 10.41 16.24 -18.44
N ASN A 479 10.32 16.56 -17.15
CA ASN A 479 11.14 17.57 -16.51
C ASN A 479 12.02 16.93 -15.44
N GLN A 480 13.32 16.87 -15.70
CA GLN A 480 14.31 16.29 -14.78
C GLN A 480 14.34 17.01 -13.42
N ASP A 481 14.00 18.30 -13.34
CA ASP A 481 13.84 19.05 -12.08
C ASP A 481 12.60 18.61 -11.27
N LYS A 482 11.87 17.61 -11.75
CA LYS A 482 10.72 16.95 -11.13
C LYS A 482 10.87 15.43 -11.12
N GLU A 483 12.05 14.88 -11.45
CA GLU A 483 12.29 13.44 -11.37
C GLU A 483 12.02 12.95 -9.94
N VAL A 484 11.20 11.91 -9.82
CA VAL A 484 10.90 11.29 -8.53
C VAL A 484 11.95 10.23 -8.27
N VAL A 485 12.89 10.54 -7.37
CA VAL A 485 13.71 9.50 -6.73
C VAL A 485 12.82 8.79 -5.70
N PRO A 486 12.56 7.49 -5.82
CA PRO A 486 11.79 6.76 -4.81
C PRO A 486 12.54 6.81 -3.47
N VAL A 487 11.80 7.09 -2.40
CA VAL A 487 12.31 7.11 -1.02
C VAL A 487 11.82 5.85 -0.33
N TRP A 488 12.75 5.11 0.27
CA TRP A 488 12.46 3.96 1.11
C TRP A 488 12.59 4.33 2.59
N THR A 489 11.63 3.88 3.40
CA THR A 489 11.64 4.01 4.86
C THR A 489 11.56 2.64 5.51
N THR A 490 12.44 2.40 6.49
CA THR A 490 12.43 1.20 7.33
C THR A 490 11.05 0.95 7.94
N ILE A 491 10.45 -0.18 7.59
CA ILE A 491 9.20 -0.67 8.18
C ILE A 491 9.53 -1.18 9.59
N PRO A 492 8.84 -0.69 10.64
CA PRO A 492 9.07 -1.17 12.01
C PRO A 492 8.85 -2.69 12.13
N PRO A 493 9.78 -3.45 12.71
CA PRO A 493 9.60 -4.87 12.96
C PRO A 493 8.58 -5.07 14.08
N LYS A 494 7.74 -6.11 14.02
CA LYS A 494 6.88 -6.49 15.15
C LYS A 494 7.64 -7.47 16.05
N ALA A 495 7.84 -7.12 17.32
CA ALA A 495 8.56 -7.94 18.29
C ALA A 495 7.61 -8.77 19.18
N THR A 496 8.10 -9.93 19.61
CA THR A 496 7.48 -10.91 20.50
C THR A 496 8.50 -11.33 21.56
N PHE A 497 8.03 -11.74 22.74
CA PHE A 497 8.87 -12.14 23.87
C PHE A 497 8.41 -13.49 24.39
N THR A 498 9.36 -14.40 24.64
CA THR A 498 9.07 -15.71 25.23
C THR A 498 10.01 -15.99 26.39
N PHE A 499 9.44 -16.50 27.48
CA PHE A 499 10.16 -17.08 28.61
C PHE A 499 9.75 -18.54 28.76
N THR A 500 10.73 -19.44 28.92
CA THR A 500 10.48 -20.88 29.13
C THR A 500 10.98 -21.30 30.51
N PRO A 501 10.11 -21.38 31.54
CA PRO A 501 10.53 -21.69 32.92
C PRO A 501 11.32 -22.99 33.05
N ALA A 502 10.98 -24.01 32.25
CA ALA A 502 11.59 -25.34 32.26
C ALA A 502 13.07 -25.37 31.79
N ASN A 503 13.59 -24.30 31.19
CA ASN A 503 15.01 -24.21 30.79
C ASN A 503 15.63 -22.81 30.99
N GLY A 504 14.91 -21.90 31.68
CA GLY A 504 15.37 -20.55 32.01
C GLY A 504 15.58 -19.60 30.81
N LYS A 505 15.27 -20.00 29.57
CA LYS A 505 15.56 -19.17 28.39
C LYS A 505 14.60 -17.99 28.26
N VAL A 506 15.18 -16.82 27.95
CA VAL A 506 14.48 -15.58 27.62
C VAL A 506 14.83 -15.20 26.18
N ASN A 507 13.89 -15.36 25.25
CA ASN A 507 14.10 -15.08 23.83
C ASN A 507 13.23 -13.90 23.37
N LEU A 508 13.83 -13.00 22.61
CA LEU A 508 13.15 -11.96 21.84
C LEU A 508 13.09 -12.42 20.38
N SER A 509 11.95 -12.31 19.73
CA SER A 509 11.81 -12.63 18.29
C SER A 509 11.06 -11.52 17.58
N TRP A 510 11.21 -11.39 16.27
CA TRP A 510 10.54 -10.32 15.51
C TRP A 510 10.34 -10.65 14.04
N THR A 511 9.32 -10.05 13.43
CA THR A 511 9.12 -10.11 11.98
C THR A 511 10.03 -9.11 11.28
N ASP A 512 10.77 -9.55 10.25
CA ASP A 512 11.31 -8.62 9.26
C ASP A 512 10.46 -8.59 7.98
N THR A 513 10.35 -7.40 7.39
CA THR A 513 9.71 -7.13 6.09
C THR A 513 10.55 -6.20 5.20
N ASN A 514 11.75 -5.84 5.65
CA ASN A 514 12.66 -4.90 5.00
C ASN A 514 13.69 -5.60 4.12
N LEU A 515 14.00 -6.87 4.42
CA LEU A 515 14.99 -7.70 3.74
C LEU A 515 16.38 -7.03 3.78
N GLU A 516 17.17 -7.21 2.73
CA GLU A 516 18.51 -6.65 2.51
C GLU A 516 18.62 -5.11 2.51
N LEU A 517 17.51 -4.39 2.69
CA LEU A 517 17.51 -2.94 2.85
C LEU A 517 17.83 -2.51 4.29
N LEU A 518 17.93 -3.45 5.24
CA LEU A 518 18.52 -3.23 6.56
C LEU A 518 20.04 -3.37 6.56
N SER A 519 20.67 -2.60 7.44
CA SER A 519 22.07 -2.80 7.83
C SER A 519 22.19 -3.72 9.05
N LYS A 520 21.28 -3.60 10.03
CA LYS A 520 21.30 -4.33 11.31
C LYS A 520 19.99 -4.19 12.09
N PHE A 521 19.87 -4.97 13.17
CA PHE A 521 18.96 -4.68 14.27
C PHE A 521 19.74 -4.30 15.54
N SER A 522 19.24 -3.28 16.25
CA SER A 522 19.68 -2.86 17.59
C SER A 522 18.67 -3.37 18.62
N ILE A 523 19.13 -4.21 19.55
CA ILE A 523 18.31 -4.79 20.61
C ILE A 523 18.43 -3.90 21.85
N GLN A 524 17.31 -3.32 22.30
CA GLN A 524 17.31 -2.27 23.31
C GLN A 524 16.52 -2.69 24.55
N LYS A 525 17.16 -2.60 25.72
CA LYS A 525 16.56 -2.84 27.05
C LYS A 525 16.25 -1.51 27.73
N LYS A 526 15.19 -1.46 28.54
CA LYS A 526 14.92 -0.38 29.51
C LYS A 526 14.46 -1.02 30.82
N VAL A 527 15.20 -0.82 31.90
CA VAL A 527 14.92 -1.41 33.22
C VAL A 527 13.70 -0.72 33.85
N ALA A 528 12.91 -1.44 34.64
CA ALA A 528 11.82 -0.84 35.42
C ALA A 528 12.30 0.35 36.26
N GLY A 529 11.48 1.40 36.37
CA GLY A 529 11.85 2.66 37.03
C GLY A 529 12.78 3.58 36.22
N THR A 530 13.28 3.17 35.05
CA THR A 530 14.12 4.01 34.17
C THR A 530 13.35 4.53 32.95
N THR A 531 13.76 5.70 32.45
CA THR A 531 13.22 6.32 31.23
C THR A 531 14.07 6.05 29.98
N THR A 532 15.33 5.66 30.16
CA THR A 532 16.33 5.52 29.09
C THR A 532 16.36 4.12 28.49
N TRP A 533 16.32 4.04 27.16
CA TRP A 533 16.64 2.82 26.43
C TRP A 533 18.15 2.68 26.27
N THR A 534 18.71 1.53 26.64
CA THR A 534 20.11 1.14 26.41
C THR A 534 20.17 0.01 25.39
N GLU A 535 21.01 0.15 24.38
CA GLU A 535 21.38 -0.97 23.51
C GLU A 535 22.09 -2.05 24.34
N ILE A 536 21.67 -3.30 24.18
CA ILE A 536 22.25 -4.49 24.84
C ILE A 536 22.88 -5.46 23.85
N ALA A 537 22.52 -5.38 22.57
CA ALA A 537 23.15 -6.12 21.48
C ALA A 537 22.91 -5.45 20.13
N GLU A 538 23.82 -5.70 19.21
CA GLU A 538 23.71 -5.42 17.77
C GLU A 538 23.76 -6.77 17.04
N VAL A 539 22.85 -7.00 16.10
CA VAL A 539 22.77 -8.25 15.33
C VAL A 539 22.56 -7.98 13.84
N ASP A 540 23.07 -8.89 13.01
CA ASP A 540 22.99 -8.79 11.55
C ASP A 540 21.56 -8.69 11.03
N ALA A 541 21.38 -8.01 9.89
CA ALA A 541 20.09 -7.82 9.22
C ALA A 541 19.31 -9.12 8.90
N SER A 542 19.98 -10.28 8.83
CA SER A 542 19.37 -11.60 8.65
C SER A 542 18.80 -12.23 9.93
N THR A 543 19.00 -11.59 11.09
CA THR A 543 18.61 -12.11 12.40
C THR A 543 17.18 -11.71 12.73
N THR A 544 16.33 -12.67 13.12
CA THR A 544 14.94 -12.42 13.57
C THR A 544 14.66 -12.92 14.99
N GLU A 545 15.69 -13.34 15.73
CA GLU A 545 15.60 -13.70 17.15
C GLU A 545 16.88 -13.38 17.92
N TYR A 546 16.78 -13.18 19.23
CA TYR A 546 17.89 -12.89 20.13
C TYR A 546 17.63 -13.45 21.53
N LEU A 547 18.48 -14.39 21.95
CA LEU A 547 18.50 -14.94 23.31
C LEU A 547 19.04 -13.88 24.28
N ILE A 548 18.14 -13.20 24.99
CA ILE A 548 18.47 -12.16 25.96
C ILE A 548 19.33 -12.72 27.10
N THR A 549 18.95 -13.87 27.65
CA THR A 549 19.68 -14.58 28.70
C THR A 549 19.19 -16.03 28.86
N THR A 550 19.94 -16.83 29.63
CA THR A 550 19.49 -18.11 30.17
C THR A 550 19.65 -18.08 31.69
N LEU A 551 18.54 -18.31 32.40
CA LEU A 551 18.46 -18.28 33.85
C LEU A 551 18.62 -19.69 34.44
N ALA A 552 18.79 -19.76 35.77
CA ALA A 552 18.70 -21.03 36.49
C ALA A 552 17.28 -21.61 36.40
N SER A 553 17.15 -22.94 36.52
CA SER A 553 15.85 -23.61 36.53
C SER A 553 14.98 -23.08 37.66
N GLY A 554 13.82 -22.53 37.33
CA GLY A 554 12.89 -21.91 38.30
C GLY A 554 13.17 -20.44 38.65
N ALA A 555 14.21 -19.81 38.11
CA ALA A 555 14.47 -18.37 38.30
C ALA A 555 13.72 -17.52 37.26
N THR A 556 13.24 -16.35 37.68
CA THR A 556 12.44 -15.41 36.89
C THR A 556 13.29 -14.29 36.25
N PRO A 557 12.94 -13.76 35.06
CA PRO A 557 13.67 -12.65 34.43
C PRO A 557 13.48 -11.29 35.13
N ASP A 558 14.45 -10.39 34.94
CA ASP A 558 14.35 -8.98 35.35
C ASP A 558 13.04 -8.32 34.88
N ASN A 559 12.46 -7.45 35.71
CA ASN A 559 11.45 -6.50 35.22
C ASN A 559 12.10 -5.45 34.30
N ALA A 560 12.06 -5.72 33.01
CA ALA A 560 12.61 -4.86 31.97
C ALA A 560 11.80 -4.93 30.67
N ALA A 561 11.78 -3.80 29.97
CA ALA A 561 11.25 -3.65 28.63
C ALA A 561 12.34 -3.99 27.60
N TYR A 562 11.92 -4.59 26.50
CA TYR A 562 12.72 -4.86 25.32
C TYR A 562 12.01 -4.31 24.09
N ARG A 563 12.80 -3.84 23.12
CA ARG A 563 12.34 -3.53 21.76
C ARG A 563 13.46 -3.80 20.76
N VAL A 564 13.07 -4.01 19.51
CA VAL A 564 13.96 -4.16 18.36
C VAL A 564 13.92 -2.87 17.56
N GLN A 565 15.07 -2.29 17.28
CA GLN A 565 15.20 -1.17 16.34
C GLN A 565 15.84 -1.70 15.05
N ALA A 566 15.06 -1.78 13.99
CA ALA A 566 15.57 -1.98 12.64
C ALA A 566 16.30 -0.72 12.17
N VAL A 567 17.50 -0.88 11.60
CA VAL A 567 18.33 0.22 11.09
C VAL A 567 18.55 0.01 9.59
N GLY A 568 17.89 0.82 8.78
CA GLY A 568 18.00 0.82 7.32
C GLY A 568 19.39 1.17 6.81
N THR A 569 19.73 0.67 5.62
CA THR A 569 20.96 1.03 4.90
C THR A 569 21.07 2.53 4.59
N ASN A 570 19.95 3.24 4.49
CA ASN A 570 19.88 4.69 4.36
C ASN A 570 19.73 5.44 5.71
N THR A 571 20.03 4.78 6.83
CA THR A 571 19.95 5.29 8.22
C THR A 571 18.55 5.63 8.75
N THR A 572 17.48 5.36 8.00
CA THR A 572 16.12 5.37 8.59
C THR A 572 15.99 4.28 9.65
N VAL A 573 15.18 4.51 10.69
CA VAL A 573 15.01 3.56 11.80
C VAL A 573 13.54 3.25 12.09
N GLY A 574 13.24 1.98 12.34
CA GLY A 574 11.92 1.50 12.75
C GLY A 574 12.01 0.81 14.11
N ASN A 575 11.34 1.36 15.14
CA ASN A 575 11.28 0.75 16.47
C ASN A 575 10.05 -0.16 16.58
N SER A 576 10.22 -1.38 17.08
CA SER A 576 9.12 -2.29 17.36
C SER A 576 8.19 -1.79 18.46
N ASN A 577 7.05 -2.46 18.59
CA ASN A 577 6.31 -2.53 19.85
C ASN A 577 7.23 -2.97 21.01
N VAL A 578 6.87 -2.58 22.22
CA VAL A 578 7.58 -2.97 23.45
C VAL A 578 7.05 -4.31 23.95
N VAL A 579 7.94 -5.13 24.50
CA VAL A 579 7.63 -6.44 25.12
C VAL A 579 8.52 -6.66 26.36
N GLY A 580 8.18 -7.59 27.26
CA GLY A 580 9.00 -7.88 28.45
C GLY A 580 8.34 -8.86 29.41
N TYR A 581 9.02 -9.18 30.52
CA TYR A 581 8.57 -10.21 31.46
C TYR A 581 7.51 -9.75 32.48
N ALA A 582 7.69 -8.56 33.07
CA ALA A 582 6.87 -8.09 34.19
C ALA A 582 6.37 -6.65 34.00
N ILE A 583 6.06 -6.28 32.75
CA ILE A 583 5.48 -4.96 32.44
C ILE A 583 3.95 -4.93 32.65
N ASP A 584 3.31 -6.11 32.66
CA ASP A 584 1.89 -6.25 33.00
C ASP A 584 1.63 -6.53 34.49
N GLN A 585 2.68 -6.65 35.34
CA GLN A 585 2.55 -7.05 36.75
C GLN A 585 3.35 -6.12 37.68
N MET A 586 2.64 -5.36 38.52
CA MET A 586 3.19 -4.62 39.65
C MET A 586 2.45 -5.01 40.94
N SER A 587 3.15 -5.02 42.07
CA SER A 587 2.51 -5.24 43.38
C SER A 587 1.44 -4.16 43.63
N PRO A 588 0.24 -4.53 44.13
CA PRO A 588 -0.85 -3.59 44.29
C PRO A 588 -0.52 -2.49 45.32
N ARG A 589 -0.66 -1.24 44.87
CA ARG A 589 -0.47 0.00 45.66
C ARG A 589 -1.81 0.71 45.86
N ALA A 590 -2.05 1.20 47.07
CA ALA A 590 -3.25 1.97 47.41
C ALA A 590 -3.31 3.32 46.68
N GLY A 591 -4.53 3.83 46.47
CA GLY A 591 -4.80 5.05 45.71
C GLY A 591 -4.83 4.86 44.19
N LEU A 592 -4.68 3.63 43.71
CA LEU A 592 -4.79 3.22 42.31
C LEU A 592 -5.92 2.22 42.13
N ARG A 593 -6.26 1.94 40.87
CA ARG A 593 -7.34 1.03 40.48
C ARG A 593 -6.82 -0.14 39.67
N TYR A 594 -7.50 -1.28 39.79
CA TYR A 594 -7.06 -2.52 39.19
C TYR A 594 -8.21 -3.35 38.64
N ARG A 595 -7.96 -4.07 37.54
CA ARG A 595 -8.67 -5.30 37.24
C ARG A 595 -8.00 -6.44 37.98
N ILE A 596 -8.76 -7.20 38.76
CA ILE A 596 -8.24 -8.26 39.62
C ILE A 596 -8.52 -9.60 38.95
N LYS A 597 -7.49 -10.39 38.64
CA LYS A 597 -7.58 -11.58 37.79
C LYS A 597 -7.04 -12.82 38.49
N ASN A 598 -7.83 -13.88 38.57
CA ASN A 598 -7.38 -15.13 39.17
C ASN A 598 -6.37 -15.82 38.25
N VAL A 599 -5.16 -16.08 38.75
CA VAL A 599 -4.02 -16.60 37.97
C VAL A 599 -4.30 -18.02 37.49
N GLN A 600 -4.97 -18.83 38.31
CA GLN A 600 -5.30 -20.23 38.01
C GLN A 600 -6.31 -20.41 36.86
N THR A 601 -7.20 -19.45 36.62
CA THR A 601 -8.25 -19.51 35.58
C THR A 601 -8.08 -18.51 34.44
N GLY A 602 -7.32 -17.44 34.65
CA GLY A 602 -7.28 -16.28 33.76
C GLY A 602 -8.53 -15.39 33.81
N TYR A 603 -9.49 -15.68 34.69
CA TYR A 603 -10.76 -14.95 34.77
C TYR A 603 -10.70 -13.77 35.76
N TYR A 604 -11.42 -12.70 35.42
CA TYR A 604 -11.50 -11.45 36.14
C TYR A 604 -12.59 -11.47 37.22
N LEU A 605 -12.23 -11.02 38.42
CA LEU A 605 -13.17 -10.71 39.49
C LEU A 605 -14.17 -9.67 39.00
N THR A 606 -15.46 -9.98 39.12
CA THR A 606 -16.55 -9.17 38.57
C THR A 606 -17.66 -9.04 39.60
N THR A 607 -18.20 -7.84 39.80
CA THR A 607 -19.40 -7.67 40.64
C THR A 607 -20.65 -7.60 39.78
N THR A 608 -21.62 -8.47 40.08
CA THR A 608 -22.96 -8.42 39.45
C THR A 608 -23.77 -7.23 39.95
N ALA A 609 -24.76 -6.78 39.18
CA ALA A 609 -25.69 -5.72 39.60
C ALA A 609 -26.45 -6.05 40.90
N ALA A 610 -26.61 -7.34 41.23
CA ALA A 610 -27.19 -7.83 42.47
C ALA A 610 -26.23 -7.76 43.69
N GLY A 611 -24.98 -7.32 43.50
CA GLY A 611 -23.97 -7.19 44.56
C GLY A 611 -23.17 -8.45 44.88
N ALA A 612 -23.48 -9.59 44.26
CA ALA A 612 -22.69 -10.82 44.37
C ALA A 612 -21.42 -10.72 43.52
N THR A 613 -20.29 -11.19 44.05
CA THR A 613 -18.99 -11.22 43.37
C THR A 613 -18.76 -12.57 42.68
N THR A 614 -18.38 -12.56 41.41
CA THR A 614 -18.19 -13.73 40.53
C THR A 614 -16.91 -13.61 39.71
N ILE A 615 -16.61 -14.60 38.84
CA ILE A 615 -15.51 -14.54 37.87
C ILE A 615 -16.02 -14.49 36.42
N SER A 616 -15.35 -13.69 35.57
CA SER A 616 -15.68 -13.49 34.15
C SER A 616 -14.46 -13.71 33.24
N SER A 617 -14.64 -14.33 32.07
CA SER A 617 -13.60 -14.43 31.04
C SER A 617 -13.47 -13.17 30.18
N LYS A 618 -14.44 -12.25 30.26
CA LYS A 618 -14.47 -11.01 29.49
C LYS A 618 -13.90 -9.87 30.31
N VAL A 619 -13.02 -9.06 29.70
CA VAL A 619 -12.65 -7.73 30.20
C VAL A 619 -13.72 -6.73 29.74
N THR A 620 -14.34 -6.02 30.68
CA THR A 620 -15.27 -4.92 30.40
C THR A 620 -14.60 -3.56 30.58
N GLU A 621 -15.09 -2.54 29.86
CA GLU A 621 -14.81 -1.12 30.13
C GLU A 621 -15.70 -0.57 31.25
N GLY A 622 -16.71 -1.35 31.70
CA GLY A 622 -17.60 -0.98 32.79
C GLY A 622 -16.92 -1.02 34.16
N ALA A 623 -17.38 -0.15 35.07
CA ALA A 623 -16.93 -0.07 36.45
C ALA A 623 -17.37 -1.27 37.33
N ASN A 624 -17.60 -2.45 36.76
CA ASN A 624 -17.97 -3.69 37.45
C ASN A 624 -16.81 -4.71 37.57
N GLN A 625 -15.64 -4.38 37.02
CA GLN A 625 -14.38 -5.13 37.15
C GLN A 625 -13.19 -4.25 37.59
N ILE A 626 -13.42 -2.96 37.81
CA ILE A 626 -12.39 -1.96 38.11
C ILE A 626 -12.52 -1.62 39.59
N TYR A 627 -11.54 -2.06 40.38
CA TYR A 627 -11.56 -1.93 41.83
C TYR A 627 -10.57 -0.85 42.30
N ASP A 628 -11.07 0.16 42.99
CA ASP A 628 -10.26 1.13 43.74
C ASP A 628 -9.63 0.43 44.96
N LEU A 629 -8.31 0.53 45.14
CA LEU A 629 -7.62 -0.01 46.32
C LEU A 629 -7.36 1.09 47.36
N TYR A 630 -7.92 0.95 48.55
CA TYR A 630 -7.69 1.85 49.68
C TYR A 630 -6.87 1.15 50.76
N ALA A 631 -5.89 1.84 51.34
CA ALA A 631 -5.29 1.43 52.62
C ALA A 631 -6.16 1.94 53.78
N ASP A 632 -6.08 1.28 54.94
CA ASP A 632 -6.70 1.80 56.15
C ASP A 632 -6.04 3.12 56.60
N ALA A 633 -6.78 3.96 57.32
CA ALA A 633 -6.27 5.25 57.80
C ALA A 633 -5.41 5.14 59.08
N SER A 634 -5.36 3.95 59.69
CA SER A 634 -4.66 3.65 60.94
C SER A 634 -3.48 2.67 60.79
N ASP A 635 -3.42 1.92 59.69
CA ASP A 635 -2.34 0.96 59.39
C ASP A 635 -2.16 0.74 57.88
N ASN A 636 -0.92 0.49 57.46
CA ASN A 636 -0.54 0.25 56.05
C ASN A 636 -0.61 -1.24 55.64
N GLU A 637 -0.77 -2.18 56.59
CA GLU A 637 -0.87 -3.62 56.27
C GLU A 637 -2.30 -4.06 55.90
N HIS A 638 -3.29 -3.18 56.11
CA HIS A 638 -4.72 -3.44 55.92
C HIS A 638 -5.32 -2.60 54.79
N PHE A 639 -6.20 -3.20 54.00
CA PHE A 639 -6.76 -2.63 52.78
C PHE A 639 -8.28 -2.89 52.63
N ASN A 640 -9.00 -1.95 52.03
CA ASN A 640 -10.33 -2.18 51.47
C ASN A 640 -10.25 -2.24 49.94
N ILE A 641 -10.78 -3.31 49.34
CA ILE A 641 -10.98 -3.41 47.89
C ILE A 641 -12.37 -2.85 47.58
N GLY A 642 -12.42 -1.66 46.98
CA GLY A 642 -13.65 -0.93 46.69
C GLY A 642 -14.07 -0.97 45.22
N ILE A 643 -15.35 -0.82 44.94
CA ILE A 643 -15.93 -0.69 43.60
C ILE A 643 -17.27 0.04 43.67
N ASN A 644 -17.45 1.09 42.86
CA ASN A 644 -18.62 1.98 42.88
C ASN A 644 -19.01 2.49 44.28
N GLY A 645 -18.03 2.81 45.12
CA GLY A 645 -18.24 3.30 46.50
C GLY A 645 -18.73 2.25 47.50
N LYS A 646 -18.83 0.97 47.10
CA LYS A 646 -19.00 -0.19 47.98
C LYS A 646 -17.68 -0.95 48.12
N TYR A 647 -17.59 -1.90 49.03
CA TYR A 647 -16.35 -2.62 49.37
C TYR A 647 -16.60 -4.13 49.46
N LEU A 648 -15.63 -4.96 49.03
CA LEU A 648 -15.71 -6.41 49.19
C LEU A 648 -15.85 -6.77 50.67
N SER A 649 -16.95 -7.42 51.03
CA SER A 649 -17.37 -7.69 52.39
C SER A 649 -17.92 -9.12 52.53
N LEU A 650 -17.89 -9.67 53.74
CA LEU A 650 -18.70 -10.85 54.05
C LEU A 650 -20.20 -10.55 53.96
N SER A 651 -21.00 -11.52 53.53
CA SER A 651 -22.46 -11.45 53.62
C SER A 651 -22.95 -11.66 55.05
N THR A 652 -23.89 -10.82 55.48
CA THR A 652 -24.56 -10.88 56.78
C THR A 652 -25.41 -12.14 56.96
N GLU A 653 -25.93 -12.72 55.87
CA GLU A 653 -26.74 -13.93 55.87
C GLU A 653 -25.89 -15.20 55.80
N ASN A 654 -24.77 -15.16 55.07
CA ASN A 654 -23.85 -16.28 54.91
C ASN A 654 -22.40 -15.78 54.90
N LYS A 655 -21.71 -15.88 56.04
CA LYS A 655 -20.37 -15.33 56.27
C LYS A 655 -19.23 -16.00 55.48
N TRP A 656 -19.54 -16.88 54.52
CA TRP A 656 -18.59 -17.40 53.54
C TRP A 656 -18.68 -16.65 52.20
N THR A 657 -19.84 -16.07 51.85
CA THR A 657 -20.09 -15.44 50.54
C THR A 657 -19.52 -14.02 50.47
N VAL A 658 -18.90 -13.67 49.35
CA VAL A 658 -18.41 -12.30 49.08
C VAL A 658 -19.50 -11.43 48.46
N THR A 659 -19.82 -10.34 49.14
CA THR A 659 -20.81 -9.33 48.74
C THR A 659 -20.20 -7.92 48.75
N LEU A 660 -20.98 -6.91 48.41
CA LEU A 660 -20.60 -5.50 48.45
C LEU A 660 -21.23 -4.74 49.62
N GLY A 661 -20.42 -4.49 50.66
CA GLY A 661 -20.78 -3.67 51.82
C GLY A 661 -20.66 -2.16 51.56
N THR A 662 -21.35 -1.33 52.34
CA THR A 662 -21.41 0.14 52.15
C THR A 662 -20.47 0.95 53.05
N SER A 663 -19.72 0.29 53.95
CA SER A 663 -18.76 0.95 54.85
C SER A 663 -17.37 0.35 54.69
N ARG A 664 -16.37 1.23 54.56
CA ARG A 664 -14.94 0.87 54.61
C ARG A 664 -14.45 0.53 56.02
N ALA A 665 -15.08 1.13 57.04
CA ALA A 665 -14.72 0.98 58.45
C ALA A 665 -15.56 -0.10 59.14
N ALA A 666 -15.72 -1.24 58.45
CA ALA A 666 -16.37 -2.43 58.96
C ALA A 666 -15.36 -3.57 58.84
N SER A 667 -15.07 -4.25 59.95
CA SER A 667 -14.05 -5.31 60.02
C SER A 667 -14.29 -6.48 59.07
N GLU A 668 -15.52 -6.63 58.56
CA GLU A 668 -15.92 -7.61 57.55
C GLU A 668 -15.53 -7.23 56.10
N ALA A 669 -14.99 -6.03 55.89
CA ALA A 669 -14.53 -5.47 54.62
C ALA A 669 -13.03 -5.07 54.61
N GLU A 670 -12.30 -5.36 55.69
CA GLU A 670 -10.85 -5.17 55.83
C GLU A 670 -10.11 -6.44 55.34
N ASN A 671 -9.07 -6.25 54.53
CA ASN A 671 -8.33 -7.31 53.86
C ASN A 671 -6.81 -7.12 54.00
N ILE A 672 -6.07 -8.21 54.14
CA ILE A 672 -4.62 -8.25 54.08
C ILE A 672 -4.21 -8.72 52.67
N LEU A 673 -3.25 -8.02 52.06
CA LEU A 673 -2.72 -8.32 50.73
C LEU A 673 -1.27 -8.81 50.81
N THR A 674 -1.07 -10.12 50.70
CA THR A 674 0.28 -10.73 50.69
C THR A 674 0.70 -11.01 49.27
N THR A 675 1.79 -10.38 48.80
CA THR A 675 2.37 -10.61 47.46
C THR A 675 3.57 -11.55 47.56
N ASN A 676 3.70 -12.52 46.64
CA ASN A 676 4.85 -13.43 46.58
C ASN A 676 5.99 -12.90 45.67
N GLU A 677 7.09 -13.65 45.57
CA GLU A 677 8.26 -13.28 44.75
C GLU A 677 7.96 -13.23 43.23
N ASP A 678 6.90 -13.92 42.77
CA ASP A 678 6.41 -13.87 41.38
C ASP A 678 5.51 -12.64 41.10
N GLY A 679 5.21 -11.82 42.11
CA GLY A 679 4.33 -10.65 42.00
C GLY A 679 2.83 -10.93 42.15
N TYR A 680 2.43 -12.18 42.43
CA TYR A 680 1.03 -12.54 42.62
C TYR A 680 0.55 -12.32 44.05
N THR A 681 -0.67 -11.81 44.20
CA THR A 681 -1.24 -11.41 45.49
C THR A 681 -2.31 -12.40 45.98
N THR A 682 -2.23 -12.84 47.23
CA THR A 682 -3.34 -13.51 47.93
C THR A 682 -4.16 -12.47 48.69
N ILE A 683 -5.48 -12.48 48.50
CA ILE A 683 -6.42 -11.60 49.20
C ILE A 683 -7.00 -12.36 50.40
N GLN A 684 -6.75 -11.88 51.63
CA GLN A 684 -7.22 -12.48 52.89
C GLN A 684 -8.16 -11.52 53.62
N VAL A 685 -9.32 -11.98 54.10
CA VAL A 685 -10.24 -11.15 54.93
C VAL A 685 -9.86 -11.22 56.41
N LEU A 686 -10.03 -10.11 57.14
CA LEU A 686 -9.63 -9.98 58.54
C LEU A 686 -10.63 -10.62 59.52
N TYR A 687 -11.91 -10.26 59.47
CA TYR A 687 -12.90 -10.67 60.47
C TYR A 687 -13.57 -12.03 60.15
N TYR A 688 -12.84 -13.13 60.38
CA TYR A 688 -13.45 -14.47 60.48
C TYR A 688 -12.92 -15.25 61.69
N ALA A 689 -13.44 -14.92 62.88
CA ALA A 689 -13.33 -15.73 64.10
C ALA A 689 -11.92 -16.25 64.48
N GLY A 690 -10.85 -15.53 64.11
CA GLY A 690 -9.47 -15.90 64.41
C GLY A 690 -8.86 -16.98 63.50
N GLN A 691 -9.35 -17.12 62.26
CA GLN A 691 -8.73 -18.00 61.25
C GLN A 691 -8.54 -17.30 59.91
N ASN A 692 -7.37 -17.48 59.28
CA ASN A 692 -7.11 -17.07 57.90
C ASN A 692 -8.17 -17.62 56.93
N LYS A 693 -8.59 -16.80 55.97
CA LYS A 693 -9.55 -17.13 54.89
C LYS A 693 -9.13 -16.39 53.62
N TYR A 694 -9.07 -17.07 52.49
CA TYR A 694 -8.60 -16.49 51.22
C TYR A 694 -9.74 -16.38 50.19
N LEU A 695 -9.70 -15.31 49.40
CA LEU A 695 -10.64 -15.10 48.29
C LEU A 695 -10.44 -16.16 47.21
N ALA A 696 -11.46 -16.96 46.94
CA ALA A 696 -11.45 -18.01 45.92
C ALA A 696 -12.79 -18.07 45.17
N PRO A 697 -12.79 -18.41 43.87
CA PRO A 697 -14.01 -18.81 43.19
C PRO A 697 -14.48 -20.19 43.66
N GLN A 698 -15.80 -20.42 43.72
CA GLN A 698 -16.38 -21.71 44.11
C GLN A 698 -16.05 -22.85 43.14
N ALA A 699 -15.80 -22.51 41.87
CA ALA A 699 -15.39 -23.42 40.82
C ALA A 699 -14.63 -22.64 39.74
N TYR A 700 -13.76 -23.33 38.99
CA TYR A 700 -12.95 -22.76 37.91
C TYR A 700 -13.76 -22.52 36.60
N SER A 701 -15.05 -22.20 36.71
CA SER A 701 -16.00 -22.03 35.60
C SER A 701 -16.50 -20.59 35.50
N LEU A 702 -16.80 -20.14 34.28
CA LEU A 702 -17.36 -18.81 34.01
C LEU A 702 -18.62 -18.55 34.84
N GLY A 703 -18.72 -17.37 35.45
CA GLY A 703 -19.88 -16.95 36.25
C GLY A 703 -19.93 -17.47 37.69
N SER A 704 -18.96 -18.31 38.11
CA SER A 704 -18.94 -18.86 39.48
C SER A 704 -18.78 -17.77 40.54
N THR A 705 -19.54 -17.86 41.63
CA THR A 705 -19.47 -16.95 42.79
C THR A 705 -18.17 -17.11 43.57
N CYS A 706 -17.73 -16.02 44.21
CA CYS A 706 -16.54 -15.99 45.06
C CYS A 706 -16.87 -16.07 46.55
N TYR A 707 -16.00 -16.75 47.29
CA TYR A 707 -16.14 -17.05 48.71
C TYR A 707 -14.80 -16.87 49.44
N TYR A 708 -14.85 -16.65 50.75
CA TYR A 708 -13.69 -16.68 51.64
C TYR A 708 -13.63 -18.03 52.36
N ASP A 709 -12.85 -18.97 51.83
CA ASP A 709 -12.74 -20.34 52.37
C ASP A 709 -11.50 -20.55 53.25
N THR A 710 -11.60 -21.53 54.15
CA THR A 710 -10.53 -22.12 54.96
C THR A 710 -9.36 -22.64 54.15
N ASN A 711 -9.60 -23.32 53.02
CA ASN A 711 -8.59 -24.13 52.31
C ASN A 711 -8.74 -24.13 50.78
N GLY A 712 -9.42 -23.13 50.20
CA GLY A 712 -9.48 -22.92 48.75
C GLY A 712 -10.05 -24.10 47.95
N GLY A 713 -11.22 -24.62 48.34
CA GLY A 713 -11.86 -25.72 47.60
C GLY A 713 -11.97 -25.45 46.08
N THR A 714 -11.66 -26.40 45.19
CA THR A 714 -11.61 -27.86 45.38
C THR A 714 -10.27 -28.54 45.07
N THR A 715 -9.95 -29.55 45.89
CA THR A 715 -9.02 -30.67 45.59
C THR A 715 -7.51 -30.40 45.38
N SER A 716 -6.95 -29.27 45.81
CA SER A 716 -5.50 -29.17 46.12
C SER A 716 -5.17 -28.04 47.09
N ASN A 717 -4.38 -28.31 48.13
CA ASN A 717 -4.14 -27.41 49.27
C ASN A 717 -3.20 -26.23 48.93
N ALA A 718 -3.70 -25.17 48.29
CA ALA A 718 -2.94 -23.94 48.02
C ALA A 718 -3.82 -22.68 48.06
N PRO A 719 -3.28 -21.52 48.50
CA PRO A 719 -3.95 -20.22 48.32
C PRO A 719 -4.21 -19.92 46.83
N GLN A 720 -5.31 -19.24 46.54
CA GLN A 720 -5.59 -18.71 45.20
C GLN A 720 -4.78 -17.42 44.99
N TYR A 721 -4.24 -17.28 43.78
CA TYR A 721 -3.36 -16.17 43.41
C TYR A 721 -4.09 -15.21 42.49
N TRP A 722 -3.93 -13.92 42.72
CA TRP A 722 -4.59 -12.86 41.97
C TRP A 722 -3.56 -11.87 41.43
N ALA A 723 -3.64 -11.60 40.13
CA ALA A 723 -2.91 -10.54 39.44
C ALA A 723 -3.71 -9.24 39.52
N PHE A 724 -3.02 -8.12 39.75
CA PHE A 724 -3.60 -6.78 39.84
C PHE A 724 -3.14 -5.97 38.61
N GLU A 725 -3.98 -5.90 37.58
CA GLU A 725 -3.72 -5.18 36.33
C GLU A 725 -4.17 -3.71 36.46
N GLU A 726 -3.22 -2.77 36.56
CA GLU A 726 -3.48 -1.34 36.87
C GLU A 726 -4.30 -0.64 35.75
N GLU A 727 -5.31 0.16 36.15
CA GLU A 727 -6.17 0.90 35.20
C GLU A 727 -5.33 1.91 34.41
N GLY A 728 -5.05 1.58 33.13
CA GLY A 728 -4.25 2.38 32.23
C GLY A 728 -2.79 1.92 32.05
N SER A 729 -2.34 0.84 32.71
CA SER A 729 -1.03 0.23 32.39
C SER A 729 -1.09 -0.73 31.19
N ILE A 730 -2.26 -1.33 30.93
CA ILE A 730 -2.53 -2.20 29.78
C ILE A 730 -3.35 -1.44 28.74
N ASP A 731 -2.88 -1.46 27.49
CA ASP A 731 -3.62 -1.01 26.31
C ASP A 731 -4.79 -1.97 26.03
N PRO A 732 -6.06 -1.53 26.01
CA PRO A 732 -7.22 -2.39 25.70
C PRO A 732 -7.22 -2.99 24.29
N GLY A 733 -6.31 -2.57 23.41
CA GLY A 733 -6.27 -2.86 21.97
C GLY A 733 -6.09 -4.31 21.53
N THR A 734 -6.20 -5.33 22.38
CA THR A 734 -6.21 -6.74 21.92
C THR A 734 -7.52 -7.17 21.24
N ASN A 735 -8.57 -6.35 21.27
CA ASN A 735 -9.83 -6.59 20.54
C ASN A 735 -9.96 -5.69 19.31
N LEU A 736 -10.19 -6.31 18.14
CA LEU A 736 -10.43 -5.63 16.85
C LEU A 736 -11.88 -5.10 16.71
N ASN A 737 -12.50 -4.66 17.81
CA ASN A 737 -13.86 -4.12 17.79
C ASN A 737 -13.85 -2.60 17.47
N PRO A 738 -14.87 -2.09 16.78
CA PRO A 738 -15.07 -0.65 16.60
C PRO A 738 -15.23 0.06 17.96
N ALA A 739 -14.33 1.01 18.24
CA ALA A 739 -14.37 1.81 19.44
C ALA A 739 -15.69 2.59 19.61
N THR A 740 -16.28 2.45 20.78
CA THR A 740 -17.55 3.02 21.25
C THR A 740 -17.62 4.55 21.07
N GLY A 741 -18.78 5.08 20.67
CA GLY A 741 -19.01 6.53 20.55
C GLY A 741 -18.32 7.22 19.37
N LYS A 742 -17.61 6.47 18.51
CA LYS A 742 -17.16 6.96 17.20
C LYS A 742 -18.25 6.79 16.14
N LYS A 743 -18.10 7.56 15.07
CA LYS A 743 -18.89 7.48 13.84
C LYS A 743 -18.25 6.52 12.85
N TYR A 744 -19.08 5.71 12.20
CA TYR A 744 -18.67 4.63 11.29
C TYR A 744 -19.46 4.64 10.00
N ARG A 745 -18.78 4.33 8.89
CA ARG A 745 -19.42 3.76 7.71
C ARG A 745 -19.39 2.24 7.86
N ILE A 746 -20.56 1.62 7.97
CA ILE A 746 -20.69 0.17 8.18
C ILE A 746 -20.83 -0.49 6.81
N LYS A 747 -19.87 -1.35 6.43
CA LYS A 747 -19.72 -1.83 5.05
C LYS A 747 -19.80 -3.34 4.97
N ASN A 748 -20.73 -3.86 4.17
CA ASN A 748 -20.83 -5.29 3.92
C ASN A 748 -19.65 -5.76 3.03
N VAL A 749 -18.94 -6.79 3.46
CA VAL A 749 -17.73 -7.31 2.80
C VAL A 749 -18.03 -7.95 1.45
N TRP A 750 -19.14 -8.70 1.34
CA TRP A 750 -19.47 -9.50 0.17
C TRP A 750 -20.04 -8.69 -1.00
N THR A 751 -20.68 -7.56 -0.70
CA THR A 751 -21.25 -6.61 -1.68
C THR A 751 -20.43 -5.33 -1.84
N ASN A 752 -19.36 -5.16 -1.04
CA ASN A 752 -18.53 -3.95 -0.96
C ASN A 752 -19.33 -2.65 -0.71
N SER A 753 -20.58 -2.77 -0.26
CA SER A 753 -21.58 -1.70 -0.18
C SER A 753 -21.86 -1.29 1.26
N TYR A 754 -22.26 -0.05 1.46
CA TYR A 754 -22.48 0.54 2.78
C TYR A 754 -23.92 0.42 3.25
N LEU A 755 -24.10 0.15 4.53
CA LEU A 755 -25.37 0.32 5.23
C LEU A 755 -25.86 1.76 5.01
N THR A 756 -27.13 1.93 4.64
CA THR A 756 -27.66 3.20 4.12
C THR A 756 -29.12 3.37 4.53
N ILE A 757 -29.50 4.55 5.02
CA ILE A 757 -30.94 4.88 5.16
C ILE A 757 -31.50 5.20 3.77
N ASN A 758 -32.54 4.49 3.34
CA ASN A 758 -33.33 4.91 2.18
C ASN A 758 -34.34 5.99 2.58
N THR A 759 -33.88 7.24 2.59
CA THR A 759 -34.67 8.44 2.93
C THR A 759 -35.74 8.83 1.91
N ALA A 760 -35.85 8.10 0.79
CA ALA A 760 -36.92 8.27 -0.20
C ALA A 760 -38.18 7.44 0.13
N SER A 761 -38.13 6.55 1.12
CA SER A 761 -39.30 5.81 1.60
C SER A 761 -39.84 6.41 2.90
N SER A 762 -41.17 6.49 3.04
CA SER A 762 -41.84 6.88 4.29
C SER A 762 -41.64 5.89 5.44
N SER A 763 -41.08 4.71 5.18
CA SER A 763 -40.73 3.70 6.20
C SER A 763 -39.25 3.70 6.63
N ASN A 764 -38.39 4.55 6.06
CA ASN A 764 -36.94 4.60 6.32
C ASN A 764 -36.28 3.20 6.44
N PRO A 765 -36.42 2.30 5.44
CA PRO A 765 -35.79 1.00 5.50
C PRO A 765 -34.28 1.15 5.36
N ILE A 766 -33.55 0.34 6.11
CA ILE A 766 -32.11 0.21 5.97
C ILE A 766 -31.81 -0.63 4.74
N THR A 767 -30.94 -0.14 3.88
CA THR A 767 -30.53 -0.78 2.63
C THR A 767 -29.00 -0.87 2.56
N ILE A 768 -28.48 -1.63 1.59
CA ILE A 768 -27.09 -1.46 1.14
C ILE A 768 -27.02 -0.55 -0.09
N ASN A 769 -26.05 0.35 -0.14
CA ASN A 769 -25.85 1.26 -1.28
C ASN A 769 -24.36 1.60 -1.47
N THR A 770 -23.99 2.16 -2.62
CA THR A 770 -22.65 2.71 -2.85
C THR A 770 -22.43 3.97 -2.02
N SER A 771 -21.17 4.36 -1.80
CA SER A 771 -20.86 5.58 -1.05
C SER A 771 -21.36 6.80 -1.83
N VAL A 772 -22.18 7.65 -1.20
CA VAL A 772 -22.67 8.91 -1.80
C VAL A 772 -22.04 10.11 -1.09
N ALA A 773 -21.66 11.12 -1.87
CA ALA A 773 -20.80 12.23 -1.41
C ALA A 773 -21.38 13.03 -0.22
N ASP A 774 -22.70 13.18 -0.14
CA ASP A 774 -23.39 13.98 0.88
C ASP A 774 -23.63 13.25 2.23
N GLY A 775 -23.04 12.06 2.39
CA GLY A 775 -22.25 11.72 3.58
C GLY A 775 -22.93 11.68 4.95
N THR A 776 -24.26 11.69 5.07
CA THR A 776 -24.96 11.71 6.37
C THR A 776 -25.92 10.54 6.61
N ASN A 777 -26.48 9.93 5.56
CA ASN A 777 -27.37 8.76 5.66
C ASN A 777 -26.62 7.40 5.68
N GLN A 778 -25.29 7.44 5.77
CA GLN A 778 -24.38 6.28 5.82
C GLN A 778 -23.38 6.35 6.99
N ILE A 779 -23.47 7.37 7.84
CA ILE A 779 -22.59 7.54 9.01
C ILE A 779 -23.37 7.22 10.28
N PHE A 780 -23.14 6.02 10.80
CA PHE A 780 -23.78 5.52 12.00
C PHE A 780 -22.95 5.82 13.24
N ASP A 781 -23.62 6.26 14.29
CA ASP A 781 -23.11 6.34 15.65
C ASP A 781 -23.18 4.95 16.26
N LEU A 782 -22.03 4.35 16.60
CA LEU A 782 -22.02 3.10 17.34
C LEU A 782 -22.08 3.42 18.83
N LEU A 783 -23.27 3.25 19.41
CA LEU A 783 -23.58 3.62 20.78
C LEU A 783 -23.72 2.34 21.62
N PRO A 784 -23.17 2.26 22.83
CA PRO A 784 -23.42 1.13 23.72
C PRO A 784 -24.85 1.25 24.25
N ASP A 785 -25.49 0.15 24.64
CA ASP A 785 -26.68 0.27 25.49
C ASP A 785 -26.28 0.81 26.88
N GLU A 786 -27.14 1.61 27.50
CA GLU A 786 -26.88 2.25 28.80
C GLU A 786 -27.03 1.29 29.98
N SER A 787 -27.81 0.21 29.79
CA SER A 787 -27.96 -0.90 30.76
C SER A 787 -26.96 -2.02 30.54
N ASN A 788 -26.53 -2.28 29.29
CA ASN A 788 -25.58 -3.32 28.95
C ASN A 788 -24.54 -2.85 27.89
N PRO A 789 -23.35 -2.36 28.30
CA PRO A 789 -22.32 -1.87 27.38
C PRO A 789 -21.73 -2.91 26.40
N ASP A 790 -22.05 -4.19 26.58
CA ASP A 790 -21.69 -5.27 25.67
C ASP A 790 -22.63 -5.36 24.45
N ASN A 791 -23.81 -4.74 24.55
CA ASN A 791 -24.78 -4.56 23.48
C ASN A 791 -24.59 -3.17 22.88
N TYR A 792 -24.84 -3.03 21.58
CA TYR A 792 -24.71 -1.78 20.86
C TYR A 792 -26.00 -1.42 20.12
N ASN A 793 -26.42 -0.17 20.21
CA ASN A 793 -27.37 0.40 19.26
C ASN A 793 -26.60 0.95 18.05
N ILE A 794 -27.02 0.54 16.85
CA ILE A 794 -26.55 1.17 15.61
C ILE A 794 -27.45 2.38 15.36
N GLY A 795 -26.99 3.56 15.78
CA GLY A 795 -27.73 4.81 15.74
C GLY A 795 -27.36 5.68 14.54
N ILE A 796 -28.25 6.58 14.13
CA ILE A 796 -28.01 7.60 13.11
C ILE A 796 -29.04 8.72 13.25
N ASN A 797 -28.59 9.98 13.33
CA ASN A 797 -29.43 11.17 13.53
C ASN A 797 -30.43 11.08 14.71
N GLY A 798 -30.12 10.31 15.76
CA GLY A 798 -30.97 10.10 16.93
C GLY A 798 -32.05 9.03 16.78
N GLN A 799 -32.10 8.32 15.65
CA GLN A 799 -32.87 7.09 15.46
C GLN A 799 -31.94 5.88 15.46
N TYR A 800 -32.49 4.67 15.62
CA TYR A 800 -31.73 3.43 15.79
C TYR A 800 -32.26 2.34 14.87
N VAL A 801 -31.38 1.47 14.37
CA VAL A 801 -31.76 0.33 13.54
C VAL A 801 -32.54 -0.68 14.40
N VAL A 802 -33.77 -1.00 14.00
CA VAL A 802 -34.64 -1.98 14.68
C VAL A 802 -35.27 -2.99 13.70
N GLN A 803 -35.69 -4.13 14.24
CA GLN A 803 -36.55 -5.08 13.53
C GLN A 803 -37.99 -4.55 13.40
N SER A 804 -38.40 -4.26 12.17
CA SER A 804 -39.69 -3.66 11.81
C SER A 804 -40.90 -4.40 12.42
N SER A 805 -41.89 -3.61 12.87
CA SER A 805 -43.15 -4.10 13.42
C SER A 805 -44.19 -4.43 12.35
N GLY A 806 -44.08 -3.83 11.15
CA GLY A 806 -45.00 -4.06 10.03
C GLY A 806 -44.58 -5.18 9.08
N HIS A 807 -43.27 -5.42 8.95
CA HIS A 807 -42.69 -6.52 8.18
C HIS A 807 -41.62 -7.17 9.05
N ALA A 808 -41.94 -8.31 9.66
CA ALA A 808 -41.25 -8.85 10.85
C ALA A 808 -39.77 -9.27 10.67
N TRP A 809 -39.18 -9.00 9.51
CA TRP A 809 -37.80 -9.34 9.17
C TRP A 809 -37.00 -8.12 8.69
N ASP A 810 -37.63 -7.02 8.28
CA ASP A 810 -36.95 -5.84 7.71
C ASP A 810 -36.23 -5.02 8.79
N ALA A 811 -35.06 -4.46 8.46
CA ALA A 811 -34.37 -3.44 9.26
C ALA A 811 -34.90 -2.04 8.91
N VAL A 812 -35.34 -1.27 9.90
CA VAL A 812 -35.86 0.11 9.76
C VAL A 812 -35.29 1.01 10.86
N LEU A 813 -35.55 2.32 10.80
CA LEU A 813 -35.22 3.26 11.87
C LEU A 813 -36.42 3.58 12.78
N ASP A 814 -36.20 3.53 14.10
CA ASP A 814 -37.15 4.01 15.12
C ASP A 814 -36.44 4.90 16.16
N GLY A 815 -37.19 5.73 16.89
CA GLY A 815 -36.65 6.70 17.86
C GLY A 815 -36.36 6.14 19.26
N SER A 816 -36.76 4.90 19.55
CA SER A 816 -36.59 4.29 20.87
C SER A 816 -35.25 3.54 20.98
N ARG A 817 -34.22 4.18 21.56
CA ARG A 817 -32.94 3.53 21.90
C ARG A 817 -33.12 2.32 22.83
N THR A 818 -34.10 2.40 23.72
CA THR A 818 -34.42 1.40 24.74
C THR A 818 -35.45 0.36 24.26
N ASP A 819 -35.65 0.19 22.95
CA ASP A 819 -36.30 -1.02 22.45
C ASP A 819 -35.26 -2.15 22.42
N SER A 820 -35.59 -3.28 23.04
CA SER A 820 -34.91 -4.58 22.90
C SER A 820 -34.57 -5.00 21.46
N LYS A 821 -35.30 -4.44 20.47
CA LYS A 821 -35.07 -4.64 19.03
C LYS A 821 -33.97 -3.77 18.43
N ALA A 822 -33.49 -2.77 19.16
CA ALA A 822 -32.42 -1.84 18.78
C ALA A 822 -31.02 -2.30 19.23
N GLU A 823 -30.92 -3.43 19.92
CA GLU A 823 -29.68 -3.91 20.55
C GLU A 823 -29.00 -5.01 19.71
N PHE A 824 -27.69 -4.84 19.45
CA PHE A 824 -26.87 -5.76 18.67
C PHE A 824 -25.59 -6.18 19.40
N ILE A 825 -25.17 -7.43 19.23
CA ILE A 825 -23.84 -7.94 19.59
C ILE A 825 -22.92 -7.77 18.37
N LEU A 826 -21.70 -7.31 18.62
CA LEU A 826 -20.62 -7.24 17.62
C LEU A 826 -19.54 -8.28 17.92
N ASP A 827 -19.44 -9.28 17.05
CA ASP A 827 -18.45 -10.37 17.14
C ASP A 827 -17.44 -10.27 15.98
N SER A 828 -16.15 -10.06 16.30
CA SER A 828 -15.11 -9.70 15.32
C SER A 828 -14.00 -10.74 15.22
N ASN A 829 -13.56 -11.02 13.99
CA ASN A 829 -12.58 -12.06 13.70
C ASN A 829 -11.15 -11.52 13.47
N THR A 830 -10.19 -12.45 13.34
CA THR A 830 -8.82 -12.17 12.87
C THR A 830 -8.82 -11.77 11.38
N GLY A 831 -9.19 -10.51 11.14
CA GLY A 831 -9.30 -9.91 9.82
C GLY A 831 -9.88 -8.48 9.82
N GLY A 832 -10.37 -7.97 10.96
CA GLY A 832 -11.05 -6.67 11.03
C GLY A 832 -12.48 -6.72 10.47
N GLN A 833 -13.07 -7.92 10.42
CA GLN A 833 -14.44 -8.16 10.00
C GLN A 833 -15.29 -8.49 11.23
N THR A 834 -16.49 -7.93 11.29
CA THR A 834 -17.44 -8.04 12.40
C THR A 834 -18.76 -8.61 11.89
N THR A 835 -19.35 -9.56 12.61
CA THR A 835 -20.76 -9.94 12.41
C THR A 835 -21.65 -9.13 13.35
N ILE A 836 -22.81 -8.71 12.85
CA ILE A 836 -23.79 -7.88 13.58
C ILE A 836 -24.98 -8.78 13.90
N GLN A 837 -25.15 -9.17 15.17
CA GLN A 837 -26.18 -10.09 15.63
C GLN A 837 -27.22 -9.35 16.48
N ALA A 838 -28.52 -9.56 16.26
CA ALA A 838 -29.58 -8.86 17.00
C ALA A 838 -29.99 -9.61 18.29
N LEU A 839 -30.09 -8.91 19.42
CA LEU A 839 -30.60 -9.49 20.67
C LEU A 839 -32.12 -9.69 20.69
N ALA A 840 -32.83 -8.94 19.84
CA ALA A 840 -34.29 -8.95 19.63
C ALA A 840 -34.97 -10.35 19.65
N ASN A 841 -34.23 -11.38 19.23
CA ASN A 841 -34.73 -12.74 18.97
C ASN A 841 -34.21 -13.77 20.00
N ALA A 842 -33.74 -13.33 21.17
CA ALA A 842 -33.47 -14.14 22.37
C ALA A 842 -32.74 -15.48 22.14
N GLY A 843 -31.57 -15.41 21.47
CA GLY A 843 -30.68 -16.57 21.29
C GLY A 843 -30.97 -17.43 20.05
N GLN A 844 -31.55 -16.86 18.98
CA GLN A 844 -31.87 -17.59 17.74
C GLN A 844 -31.15 -17.08 16.48
N ASP A 845 -29.82 -17.02 16.51
CA ASP A 845 -28.93 -16.90 15.33
C ASP A 845 -29.31 -15.81 14.29
N ALA A 846 -29.86 -14.69 14.76
CA ALA A 846 -30.37 -13.60 13.91
C ALA A 846 -29.28 -12.54 13.62
N TYR A 847 -28.90 -12.38 12.36
CA TYR A 847 -27.84 -11.46 11.91
C TYR A 847 -28.37 -10.41 10.93
N LEU A 848 -27.74 -9.23 10.92
CA LEU A 848 -28.01 -8.18 9.94
C LEU A 848 -27.37 -8.55 8.58
N ALA A 849 -28.20 -8.70 7.55
CA ALA A 849 -27.77 -9.08 6.20
C ALA A 849 -28.62 -8.42 5.10
N PRO A 850 -28.08 -8.03 3.94
CA PRO A 850 -28.88 -7.59 2.79
C PRO A 850 -29.69 -8.76 2.20
N GLN A 851 -30.87 -8.48 1.62
CA GLN A 851 -31.73 -9.50 1.00
C GLN A 851 -31.08 -10.22 -0.19
N ALA A 852 -30.18 -9.51 -0.89
CA ALA A 852 -29.52 -9.93 -2.11
C ALA A 852 -28.22 -9.12 -2.28
N ASN A 853 -27.32 -9.58 -3.16
CA ASN A 853 -26.04 -8.91 -3.39
C ASN A 853 -26.14 -7.76 -4.39
N SER A 854 -27.10 -6.86 -4.18
CA SER A 854 -27.48 -5.79 -5.11
C SER A 854 -27.79 -4.47 -4.41
N ILE A 855 -27.21 -3.38 -4.92
CA ILE A 855 -27.43 -2.00 -4.48
C ILE A 855 -28.94 -1.66 -4.41
N GLY A 856 -29.33 -0.95 -3.35
CA GLY A 856 -30.71 -0.50 -3.09
C GLY A 856 -31.60 -1.53 -2.39
N THR A 857 -31.15 -2.78 -2.19
CA THR A 857 -31.95 -3.80 -1.50
C THR A 857 -32.00 -3.60 0.01
N ILE A 858 -33.07 -4.09 0.63
CA ILE A 858 -33.37 -3.96 2.06
C ILE A 858 -32.47 -4.90 2.88
N CYS A 859 -32.10 -4.47 4.08
CA CYS A 859 -31.41 -5.29 5.08
C CYS A 859 -32.41 -5.95 6.04
N TYR A 860 -32.06 -7.15 6.50
CA TYR A 860 -32.92 -8.06 7.24
C TYR A 860 -32.31 -8.43 8.59
N VAL A 861 -33.16 -8.67 9.60
CA VAL A 861 -32.81 -8.91 11.02
C VAL A 861 -33.35 -10.26 11.54
N ASP A 862 -33.88 -11.12 10.67
CA ASP A 862 -34.24 -12.52 11.01
C ASP A 862 -34.21 -13.39 9.74
N THR A 863 -33.32 -14.40 9.71
CA THR A 863 -33.27 -15.44 8.66
C THR A 863 -32.90 -16.83 9.23
N LYS A 864 -33.78 -17.41 10.07
CA LYS A 864 -33.65 -18.77 10.69
C LYS A 864 -33.54 -19.98 9.71
N ALA A 865 -33.15 -19.78 8.46
CA ALA A 865 -33.24 -20.75 7.37
C ALA A 865 -31.95 -20.96 6.54
N ALA A 866 -30.87 -20.21 6.79
CA ALA A 866 -29.64 -20.30 5.99
C ALA A 866 -28.36 -20.24 6.84
N SER A 867 -27.61 -21.34 6.92
CA SER A 867 -26.30 -21.45 7.58
C SER A 867 -25.15 -20.73 6.84
N ASN A 868 -25.52 -19.83 5.94
CA ASN A 868 -24.67 -19.27 4.88
C ASN A 868 -25.03 -17.79 4.58
N LEU A 869 -25.59 -17.09 5.57
CA LEU A 869 -25.87 -15.63 5.57
C LEU A 869 -25.30 -14.95 6.84
N ARG A 870 -24.26 -15.52 7.47
CA ARG A 870 -23.45 -14.81 8.49
C ARG A 870 -22.54 -13.80 7.80
N GLU A 871 -23.17 -12.70 7.39
CA GLU A 871 -22.54 -11.63 6.64
C GLU A 871 -21.47 -10.89 7.46
N TRP A 872 -20.34 -10.64 6.82
CA TRP A 872 -19.24 -9.89 7.41
C TRP A 872 -19.38 -8.40 7.09
N TRP A 873 -19.15 -7.57 8.10
CA TRP A 873 -19.20 -6.12 8.02
C TRP A 873 -17.87 -5.53 8.48
N VAL A 874 -17.34 -4.54 7.76
CA VAL A 874 -16.20 -3.73 8.19
C VAL A 874 -16.75 -2.40 8.70
N PHE A 875 -16.39 -2.06 9.93
CA PHE A 875 -16.68 -0.77 10.52
C PHE A 875 -15.55 0.19 10.14
N GLU A 876 -15.69 0.91 9.03
CA GLU A 876 -14.74 1.94 8.61
C GLU A 876 -14.98 3.20 9.48
N PRO A 877 -14.09 3.54 10.44
CA PRO A 877 -14.28 4.72 11.26
C PRO A 877 -14.11 5.98 10.41
N THR A 878 -14.89 7.02 10.68
CA THR A 878 -14.74 8.30 9.95
C THR A 878 -13.49 9.07 10.35
N GLU A 879 -12.77 8.61 11.37
CA GLU A 879 -11.50 9.14 11.88
C GLU A 879 -10.51 7.97 12.06
N PRO A 880 -9.23 8.10 11.67
CA PRO A 880 -8.32 6.96 11.47
C PRO A 880 -7.98 6.14 12.73
N ILE A 881 -7.71 4.85 12.56
CA ILE A 881 -7.32 3.87 13.60
C ILE A 881 -6.16 2.97 13.10
N THR A 882 -5.24 2.60 13.99
CA THR A 882 -4.03 1.78 13.74
C THR A 882 -4.27 0.25 13.82
N ALA A 883 -3.37 -0.57 13.27
CA ALA A 883 -3.62 -1.98 12.90
C ALA A 883 -2.79 -3.07 13.65
N ILE A 884 -3.23 -4.35 13.58
CA ILE A 884 -2.69 -5.54 14.29
C ILE A 884 -2.83 -6.84 13.41
N PRO A 885 -2.66 -8.09 13.94
CA PRO A 885 -1.55 -9.08 13.81
C PRO A 885 -1.58 -10.00 12.54
N GLN A 886 -0.60 -10.87 12.18
CA GLN A 886 0.07 -12.06 12.81
C GLN A 886 1.42 -12.32 12.03
N VAL A 887 2.61 -12.74 12.54
CA VAL A 887 3.08 -13.88 13.40
C VAL A 887 3.29 -15.22 12.60
N GLU A 888 4.36 -16.05 12.68
CA GLU A 888 5.79 -16.12 13.18
C GLU A 888 6.44 -17.46 12.63
N ASN A 889 7.71 -17.91 12.77
CA ASN A 889 9.11 -17.38 12.75
C ASN A 889 10.16 -18.55 12.80
N GLU A 890 11.23 -18.59 11.97
CA GLU A 890 12.55 -19.27 12.22
C GLU A 890 13.65 -18.79 11.22
N VAL A 891 14.94 -18.73 11.61
CA VAL A 891 16.06 -18.07 10.88
C VAL A 891 16.89 -19.03 10.01
N HIS A 892 17.16 -18.68 8.74
CA HIS A 892 18.13 -19.44 7.91
C HIS A 892 19.08 -18.61 7.03
N ILE A 893 20.36 -18.95 7.17
CA ILE A 893 21.45 -18.62 6.24
C ILE A 893 21.19 -19.31 4.89
N SER A 894 21.42 -18.61 3.78
CA SER A 894 21.32 -19.18 2.43
C SER A 894 22.33 -20.30 2.20
N THR A 895 21.87 -21.56 2.19
CA THR A 895 22.75 -22.71 1.93
C THR A 895 22.91 -22.92 0.43
N LEU A 896 24.15 -22.87 -0.07
CA LEU A 896 24.47 -23.28 -1.45
C LEU A 896 24.52 -24.83 -1.50
N SER A 897 23.62 -25.46 -2.25
CA SER A 897 23.57 -26.92 -2.42
C SER A 897 23.97 -27.31 -3.85
N ASN A 898 24.76 -28.37 -3.95
CA ASN A 898 25.17 -29.02 -5.20
C ASN A 898 24.16 -30.05 -5.72
N GLY A 899 23.03 -30.25 -5.03
CA GLY A 899 22.00 -31.23 -5.43
C GLY A 899 21.54 -32.17 -4.33
N SER A 900 22.21 -32.24 -3.18
CA SER A 900 21.71 -32.97 -2.01
C SER A 900 21.62 -32.05 -0.79
N LEU A 901 20.71 -32.37 0.13
CA LEU A 901 20.40 -31.59 1.32
C LEU A 901 20.17 -32.52 2.51
N HIS A 902 21.04 -32.43 3.52
CA HIS A 902 20.84 -33.09 4.81
C HIS A 902 20.03 -32.19 5.75
N ILE A 903 19.03 -32.77 6.40
CA ILE A 903 18.11 -32.09 7.34
C ILE A 903 18.09 -32.92 8.62
N SER A 904 18.38 -32.29 9.76
CA SER A 904 18.23 -32.87 11.08
C SER A 904 17.08 -32.17 11.81
N THR A 905 16.23 -32.92 12.49
CA THR A 905 15.07 -32.40 13.23
C THR A 905 15.07 -33.00 14.65
N GLY A 906 14.68 -32.24 15.67
CA GLY A 906 14.71 -32.74 17.06
C GLY A 906 13.74 -33.90 17.31
N THR A 907 12.65 -33.97 16.52
CA THR A 907 11.61 -35.00 16.56
C THR A 907 11.17 -35.38 15.13
N ARG A 908 10.05 -36.09 15.01
CA ARG A 908 9.40 -36.43 13.74
C ARG A 908 8.77 -35.18 13.12
N ALA A 909 9.00 -34.96 11.83
CA ALA A 909 8.57 -33.76 11.12
C ALA A 909 8.10 -34.08 9.68
N LYS A 910 7.38 -33.15 9.08
CA LYS A 910 6.98 -33.16 7.66
C LYS A 910 7.73 -32.05 6.93
N VAL A 911 8.67 -32.44 6.10
CA VAL A 911 9.44 -31.52 5.25
C VAL A 911 8.73 -31.34 3.92
N ALA A 912 8.78 -30.14 3.35
CA ALA A 912 8.31 -29.82 2.01
C ALA A 912 9.35 -28.98 1.25
N VAL A 913 9.53 -29.25 -0.05
CA VAL A 913 10.32 -28.42 -0.95
C VAL A 913 9.36 -27.55 -1.75
N LEU A 914 9.61 -26.25 -1.78
CA LEU A 914 8.81 -25.24 -2.47
C LEU A 914 9.68 -24.47 -3.48
N ASP A 915 9.08 -24.01 -4.57
CA ASP A 915 9.69 -22.96 -5.41
C ASP A 915 9.47 -21.55 -4.84
N ILE A 916 10.09 -20.55 -5.47
CA ILE A 916 9.98 -19.12 -5.11
C ILE A 916 8.56 -18.54 -5.20
N SER A 917 7.59 -19.24 -5.82
CA SER A 917 6.18 -18.81 -5.85
C SER A 917 5.39 -19.32 -4.64
N GLY A 918 6.02 -20.08 -3.74
CA GLY A 918 5.37 -20.73 -2.60
C GLY A 918 4.66 -22.04 -2.96
N ARG A 919 4.84 -22.55 -4.19
CA ARG A 919 4.26 -23.83 -4.61
C ARG A 919 5.10 -25.00 -4.12
N THR A 920 4.47 -25.92 -3.39
CA THR A 920 5.07 -27.21 -3.01
C THR A 920 5.37 -28.07 -4.24
N LEU A 921 6.64 -28.48 -4.37
CA LEU A 921 7.16 -29.39 -5.39
C LEU A 921 7.24 -30.84 -4.90
N ALA A 922 7.54 -31.05 -3.61
CA ALA A 922 7.60 -32.37 -2.97
C ALA A 922 7.36 -32.28 -1.46
N SER A 923 7.11 -33.40 -0.79
CA SER A 923 7.03 -33.49 0.67
C SER A 923 7.47 -34.87 1.19
N TYR A 924 8.09 -34.89 2.37
CA TYR A 924 8.79 -36.03 2.94
C TYR A 924 8.59 -36.11 4.46
N PRO A 925 8.39 -37.30 5.06
CA PRO A 925 8.46 -37.48 6.50
C PRO A 925 9.93 -37.61 6.97
N SER A 926 10.32 -36.82 7.97
CA SER A 926 11.56 -36.99 8.75
C SER A 926 11.24 -37.69 10.07
N ASN A 927 12.10 -38.60 10.53
CA ASN A 927 12.08 -39.18 11.88
C ASN A 927 13.30 -38.71 12.72
N GLY A 928 13.75 -37.48 12.50
CA GLY A 928 14.87 -36.85 13.21
C GLY A 928 16.10 -36.60 12.36
N ASN A 929 16.27 -37.35 11.26
CA ASN A 929 17.23 -37.07 10.21
C ASN A 929 16.64 -37.48 8.85
N LEU A 930 16.89 -36.67 7.82
CA LEU A 930 16.41 -36.87 6.45
C LEU A 930 17.47 -36.36 5.47
N THR A 931 17.59 -37.01 4.31
CA THR A 931 18.36 -36.49 3.16
C THR A 931 17.42 -36.36 1.96
N ILE A 932 17.50 -35.23 1.26
CA ILE A 932 16.69 -34.94 0.07
C ILE A 932 17.63 -34.62 -1.09
N ASP A 933 17.55 -35.41 -2.16
CA ASP A 933 18.20 -35.09 -3.42
C ASP A 933 17.31 -34.15 -4.24
N LEU A 934 17.75 -32.89 -4.36
CA LEU A 934 17.06 -31.81 -5.04
C LEU A 934 17.23 -31.96 -6.56
N ASN A 935 16.50 -32.89 -7.16
CA ASN A 935 16.48 -33.18 -8.60
C ASN A 935 15.73 -32.14 -9.45
N TYR A 936 15.87 -30.86 -9.08
CA TYR A 936 15.31 -29.69 -9.77
C TYR A 936 16.38 -28.95 -10.59
N THR A 937 15.96 -27.89 -11.30
CA THR A 937 16.83 -26.95 -12.01
C THR A 937 17.64 -26.08 -11.06
N ASN A 938 18.74 -25.47 -11.52
CA ASN A 938 19.47 -24.48 -10.71
C ASN A 938 18.58 -23.25 -10.43
N GLY A 939 18.64 -22.72 -9.20
CA GLY A 939 17.77 -21.64 -8.74
C GLY A 939 17.59 -21.62 -7.22
N LEU A 940 16.79 -20.66 -6.72
CA LEU A 940 16.41 -20.57 -5.31
C LEU A 940 15.19 -21.47 -5.01
N TYR A 941 15.25 -22.18 -3.89
CA TYR A 941 14.19 -23.03 -3.36
C TYR A 941 13.96 -22.74 -1.87
N ILE A 942 12.75 -22.99 -1.39
CA ILE A 942 12.38 -22.86 0.03
C ILE A 942 12.11 -24.25 0.60
N ILE A 943 12.74 -24.58 1.72
CA ILE A 943 12.57 -25.87 2.41
C ILE A 943 11.77 -25.62 3.67
N ARG A 944 10.48 -25.98 3.65
CA ARG A 944 9.58 -25.85 4.81
C ARG A 944 9.66 -27.09 5.69
N ILE A 945 9.72 -26.93 7.00
CA ILE A 945 9.69 -28.04 7.97
C ILE A 945 8.50 -27.80 8.91
N ASP A 946 7.67 -28.81 9.11
CA ASP A 946 6.50 -28.81 9.99
C ASP A 946 6.68 -29.90 11.07
N THR A 947 6.90 -29.47 12.32
CA THR A 947 7.20 -30.33 13.46
C THR A 947 6.09 -30.17 14.50
N ASP A 948 5.16 -31.11 14.52
CA ASP A 948 3.97 -31.12 15.39
C ASP A 948 3.20 -29.76 15.37
N GLY A 949 3.08 -29.16 14.19
CA GLY A 949 2.38 -27.88 13.96
C GLY A 949 3.27 -26.63 14.04
N LYS A 950 4.53 -26.74 14.47
CA LYS A 950 5.52 -25.65 14.40
C LYS A 950 6.18 -25.65 13.02
N ILE A 951 6.17 -24.50 12.35
CA ILE A 951 6.59 -24.38 10.94
C ILE A 951 7.81 -23.47 10.81
N SER A 952 8.89 -23.98 10.20
CA SER A 952 10.04 -23.19 9.77
C SER A 952 10.29 -23.27 8.26
N SER A 953 11.17 -22.42 7.72
CA SER A 953 11.41 -22.33 6.26
C SER A 953 12.82 -21.82 5.91
N HIS A 954 13.60 -22.66 5.23
CA HIS A 954 15.01 -22.41 4.89
C HIS A 954 15.17 -21.95 3.43
N LYS A 955 16.10 -21.04 3.13
CA LYS A 955 16.51 -20.69 1.75
C LYS A 955 17.66 -21.60 1.28
N VAL A 956 17.46 -22.29 0.16
CA VAL A 956 18.50 -23.13 -0.48
C VAL A 956 18.72 -22.68 -1.92
N ILE A 957 19.96 -22.34 -2.26
CA ILE A 957 20.36 -22.00 -3.63
C ILE A 957 20.94 -23.27 -4.26
N LEU A 958 20.20 -23.86 -5.18
CA LEU A 958 20.61 -25.05 -5.91
C LEU A 958 21.51 -24.66 -7.09
N ARG A 959 22.75 -25.17 -7.08
CA ARG A 959 23.77 -24.94 -8.10
C ARG A 959 24.53 -26.22 -8.41
N LYS A 960 24.00 -26.99 -9.36
CA LYS A 960 24.68 -28.09 -10.08
C LYS A 960 25.62 -27.52 -11.14
#